data_AF-A0A6V8NAB8-F1
#
_entry.id   AF-A0A6V8NAB8-F1
#
_cell.length_a   1.000
_cell.length_b   1.000
_cell.length_c   1.000
_cell.angle_alpha   90.00
_cell.angle_beta   90.00
_cell.angle_gamma   90.00
#
_symmetry.space_group_name_H-M   'P 1'
#
loop_
_entity.id
_entity.type
_entity.pdbx_description
1 polymer ?
#
loop_
_entity_poly.entity_id
_entity_poly.type
_entity_poly.pdbx_seq_one_letter_code
_entity_poly.pdbx_strand_id
1 'polypeptide(L)'
;MTWKTICAGRSAAALAVLWALGATPGAALNLPKTGQNLCYNTAGSVIPCTGTGQDGELQAGVAWPAPRFTDNLNGTISDNLTGLIWLKDADCAELQPAAGLTWSAALSSVSTLASGRCGLSDTSAAGEWRMPNVNELESLIDLSQYYHPLPLGHPFLNVQWGYWTSTTLAAFPGNAEWVAFDNGGARGDVKTNLSYLWPVRGNTTSIARTGQTSCWDAGGLAIPCAGTGQDGDKRVGMAWPVPRFVDTGIGTLADRLTGLVWVKNADCFGNTTSQDAALGYVKTVANGVCGVQDGSQRGDWRLPNRKELRSLLNYSQADGGVWFTSQGFVNAYNAYYWSSDSYPNVVDLNWLPTGADPNLGDKWMVRSLGGTVLSSWVTVLTPPEIKHVIPLRDKLKPVLTWPAPAPIAAGTALGPAQLNASSSVPGNFSYAPPSGSILSTGIGQQLSVTFTPSDQDNYSVATKSVPLTVTGGITITLSGLTASYDGTPKSVGTSTVPPGKPVQITYNGSSSAPRNAGSYQVLATGSDPAYPGVASGQLVIAPAPLTVTALPQSKGFGSLDPLLTYQYSGLAPTDSAAVFGGVLSRGGGEAPGSYGITQGSLSAGGNYLISFVGALFTIDPVFNVTPLPGLGGSLVPATVQSVRLNGTASFSVIPATGYRTLTAGGCGGSLAGDRLTTGTVSADCSVTASFGLIGDLNGDGKVELTDAVRALMIAVGAAIPSAEETVRGDVGPLVNGQPHQDGKIDISDALLILKKSVGMPIW
;
A
#
# COMPACT_ATOMS: atom_id res chain seq x y z
N MET A 1 -3.20 -76.14 49.04
CA MET A 1 -3.65 -75.12 50.02
C MET A 1 -4.42 -74.04 49.27
N THR A 2 -5.43 -73.48 49.94
CA THR A 2 -6.18 -72.23 49.68
C THR A 2 -5.29 -71.07 49.17
N TRP A 3 -5.72 -70.02 48.45
CA TRP A 3 -7.01 -69.46 47.97
C TRP A 3 -6.66 -68.30 46.97
N LYS A 4 -7.49 -67.68 46.10
CA LYS A 4 -8.88 -67.87 45.62
C LYS A 4 -9.13 -66.97 44.37
N THR A 5 -9.80 -67.47 43.30
CA THR A 5 -10.98 -66.89 42.55
C THR A 5 -11.04 -65.39 42.10
N ILE A 6 -11.76 -64.96 41.03
CA ILE A 6 -12.79 -65.58 40.14
C ILE A 6 -12.97 -64.79 38.81
N CYS A 7 -13.31 -65.53 37.73
CA CYS A 7 -14.15 -65.27 36.52
C CYS A 7 -14.16 -63.89 35.78
N ALA A 8 -14.21 -63.80 34.44
CA ALA A 8 -15.15 -64.38 33.44
C ALA A 8 -16.60 -63.84 33.53
N GLY A 9 -17.33 -63.56 32.45
CA GLY A 9 -17.00 -63.58 31.00
C GLY A 9 -18.26 -63.50 30.10
N ARG A 10 -18.06 -63.40 28.78
CA ARG A 10 -19.01 -63.63 27.66
C ARG A 10 -20.23 -62.70 27.41
N SER A 11 -20.14 -61.99 26.28
CA SER A 11 -21.03 -62.08 25.11
C SER A 11 -22.55 -61.80 25.20
N ALA A 12 -22.99 -60.71 24.55
CA ALA A 12 -24.14 -60.67 23.61
C ALA A 12 -24.08 -59.38 22.75
N ALA A 13 -24.77 -59.33 21.60
CA ALA A 13 -24.66 -58.25 20.62
C ALA A 13 -26.04 -57.62 20.25
N ALA A 14 -26.05 -56.34 19.86
CA ALA A 14 -27.16 -55.71 19.14
C ALA A 14 -26.73 -54.48 18.29
N LEU A 15 -26.94 -54.65 16.99
CA LEU A 15 -27.22 -53.72 15.87
C LEU A 15 -27.30 -52.18 16.04
N ALA A 16 -26.64 -51.47 15.10
CA ALA A 16 -27.12 -50.32 14.31
C ALA A 16 -26.02 -49.95 13.26
N VAL A 17 -26.07 -50.36 11.98
CA VAL A 17 -26.69 -49.67 10.82
C VAL A 17 -26.56 -48.13 10.81
N LEU A 18 -25.75 -47.56 9.90
CA LEU A 18 -26.15 -46.58 8.84
C LEU A 18 -24.91 -45.92 8.13
N TRP A 19 -24.90 -45.96 6.80
CA TRP A 19 -24.24 -45.09 5.79
C TRP A 19 -22.75 -44.68 5.93
N ALA A 20 -21.94 -45.21 5.01
CA ALA A 20 -20.78 -44.51 4.48
C ALA A 20 -21.21 -43.54 3.37
N LEU A 21 -21.10 -42.24 3.60
CA LEU A 21 -21.03 -41.24 2.54
C LEU A 21 -19.58 -40.74 2.45
N GLY A 22 -18.97 -40.92 1.29
CA GLY A 22 -17.61 -40.47 1.05
C GLY A 22 -17.54 -38.96 0.95
N ALA A 23 -16.73 -38.34 1.80
CA ALA A 23 -16.17 -37.02 1.58
C ALA A 23 -14.65 -37.17 1.58
N THR A 24 -14.00 -36.87 0.45
CA THR A 24 -12.57 -36.62 0.41
C THR A 24 -12.26 -35.47 1.39
N PRO A 25 -11.25 -35.56 2.26
CA PRO A 25 -10.88 -34.45 3.14
C PRO A 25 -10.56 -33.21 2.30
N GLY A 26 -11.33 -32.14 2.49
CA GLY A 26 -10.96 -30.83 1.95
C GLY A 26 -9.68 -30.33 2.62
N ALA A 27 -8.94 -29.46 1.93
CA ALA A 27 -7.77 -28.82 2.52
C ALA A 27 -8.19 -28.01 3.77
N ALA A 28 -7.48 -28.22 4.88
CA ALA A 28 -7.73 -27.50 6.13
C ALA A 28 -7.38 -26.01 6.00
N LEU A 29 -8.09 -25.19 6.78
CA LEU A 29 -7.84 -23.77 6.96
C LEU A 29 -6.51 -23.56 7.69
N ASN A 30 -5.48 -23.15 6.95
CA ASN A 30 -4.21 -22.79 7.54
C ASN A 30 -4.28 -21.39 8.14
N LEU A 31 -4.32 -21.30 9.47
CA LEU A 31 -4.34 -20.02 10.18
C LEU A 31 -2.99 -19.30 10.07
N PRO A 32 -2.97 -17.96 9.95
CA PRO A 32 -1.73 -17.19 9.85
C PRO A 32 -1.01 -17.08 11.19
N LYS A 33 0.31 -16.85 11.14
CA LYS A 33 1.08 -16.37 12.30
C LYS A 33 0.46 -15.08 12.87
N THR A 34 0.69 -14.87 14.16
CA THR A 34 0.26 -13.70 14.94
C THR A 34 1.04 -12.43 14.60
N GLY A 35 2.29 -12.59 14.15
CA GLY A 35 3.30 -11.55 14.03
C GLY A 35 4.33 -11.57 15.17
N GLN A 36 3.99 -12.18 16.31
CA GLN A 36 4.84 -12.20 17.50
C GLN A 36 6.16 -12.95 17.26
N ASN A 37 7.26 -12.30 17.64
CA ASN A 37 8.63 -12.80 17.49
C ASN A 37 9.52 -12.54 18.73
N LEU A 38 8.95 -11.92 19.76
CA LEU A 38 9.57 -11.66 21.07
C LEU A 38 8.74 -12.35 22.15
N CYS A 39 9.40 -12.62 23.28
CA CYS A 39 8.80 -13.22 24.46
C CYS A 39 9.00 -12.28 25.65
N TYR A 40 8.04 -12.25 26.57
CA TYR A 40 8.01 -11.31 27.69
C TYR A 40 7.81 -12.04 29.02
N ASN A 41 8.38 -11.53 30.11
CA ASN A 41 8.06 -12.00 31.46
C ASN A 41 6.79 -11.32 32.01
N THR A 42 6.33 -11.74 33.19
CA THR A 42 5.20 -11.10 33.92
C THR A 42 5.39 -9.60 34.21
N ALA A 43 6.60 -9.07 34.12
CA ALA A 43 6.90 -7.63 34.22
C ALA A 43 6.76 -6.87 32.89
N GLY A 44 6.36 -7.54 31.80
CA GLY A 44 6.30 -6.96 30.46
C GLY A 44 7.67 -6.72 29.81
N SER A 45 8.76 -7.22 30.41
CA SER A 45 10.13 -7.08 29.90
C SER A 45 10.49 -8.22 28.95
N VAL A 46 11.19 -7.90 27.85
CA VAL A 46 11.65 -8.89 26.87
C VAL A 46 12.61 -9.89 27.51
N ILE A 47 12.40 -11.18 27.24
CA ILE A 47 13.23 -12.31 27.69
C ILE A 47 13.61 -13.22 26.50
N PRO A 48 14.66 -14.05 26.62
CA PRO A 48 14.94 -15.10 25.64
C PRO A 48 13.74 -16.05 25.49
N CYS A 49 13.32 -16.29 24.25
CA CYS A 49 12.14 -17.12 23.96
C CYS A 49 12.32 -18.61 24.28
N THR A 50 13.54 -19.15 24.24
CA THR A 50 13.82 -20.59 24.35
C THR A 50 13.26 -21.21 25.64
N GLY A 51 12.38 -22.19 25.49
CA GLY A 51 11.74 -22.94 26.59
C GLY A 51 10.55 -22.22 27.24
N THR A 52 10.15 -21.04 26.77
CA THR A 52 9.01 -20.28 27.34
C THR A 52 7.68 -20.91 26.96
N GLY A 53 7.52 -21.41 25.73
CA GLY A 53 6.26 -21.83 25.14
C GLY A 53 5.35 -20.67 24.69
N GLN A 54 5.86 -19.44 24.69
CA GLN A 54 5.14 -18.26 24.19
C GLN A 54 5.12 -18.24 22.65
N ASP A 55 4.19 -17.51 22.04
CA ASP A 55 4.08 -17.51 20.57
C ASP A 55 5.29 -16.85 19.89
N GLY A 56 6.06 -15.99 20.57
CA GLY A 56 7.37 -15.54 20.07
C GLY A 56 8.38 -16.67 19.84
N GLU A 57 8.30 -17.76 20.61
CA GLU A 57 9.11 -18.98 20.43
C GLU A 57 8.53 -19.87 19.33
N LEU A 58 7.23 -20.17 19.43
CA LEU A 58 6.56 -21.19 18.63
C LEU A 58 6.17 -20.69 17.24
N GLN A 59 5.76 -19.43 17.17
CA GLN A 59 5.32 -18.67 16.00
C GLN A 59 4.39 -19.49 15.10
N ALA A 60 3.33 -20.05 15.70
CA ALA A 60 2.51 -21.06 15.06
C ALA A 60 1.61 -20.46 13.96
N GLY A 61 1.44 -21.21 12.87
CA GLY A 61 0.64 -20.81 11.70
C GLY A 61 1.48 -20.45 10.47
N VAL A 62 0.80 -20.03 9.41
CA VAL A 62 1.38 -19.68 8.11
C VAL A 62 2.14 -18.37 8.21
N ALA A 63 3.43 -18.41 7.84
CA ALA A 63 4.25 -17.21 7.71
C ALA A 63 3.65 -16.24 6.69
N TRP A 64 3.65 -14.95 7.00
CA TRP A 64 3.10 -13.95 6.10
C TRP A 64 3.96 -13.82 4.83
N PRO A 65 3.33 -13.60 3.65
CA PRO A 65 4.06 -13.27 2.44
C PRO A 65 4.90 -11.99 2.59
N ALA A 66 5.96 -11.89 1.80
CA ALA A 66 6.80 -10.69 1.70
C ALA A 66 6.79 -10.19 0.25
N PRO A 67 6.14 -9.04 -0.07
CA PRO A 67 5.34 -8.21 0.82
C PRO A 67 3.99 -8.87 1.17
N ARG A 68 3.44 -8.53 2.35
CA ARG A 68 2.08 -8.98 2.73
C ARG A 68 1.01 -8.16 2.00
N PHE A 69 1.21 -6.85 1.91
CA PHE A 69 0.29 -5.93 1.25
C PHE A 69 0.92 -5.39 -0.03
N THR A 70 0.19 -5.46 -1.14
CA THR A 70 0.60 -4.92 -2.43
C THR A 70 -0.26 -3.70 -2.76
N ASP A 71 0.37 -2.53 -2.94
CA ASP A 71 -0.31 -1.35 -3.45
C ASP A 71 -0.53 -1.48 -4.95
N ASN A 72 -1.79 -1.48 -5.38
CA ASN A 72 -2.17 -1.64 -6.79
C ASN A 72 -2.13 -0.29 -7.55
N LEU A 73 -1.73 0.81 -6.90
CA LEU A 73 -1.61 2.17 -7.44
C LEU A 73 -2.92 2.75 -8.02
N ASN A 74 -4.05 2.18 -7.61
CA ASN A 74 -5.39 2.51 -8.09
C ASN A 74 -6.41 2.74 -6.95
N GLY A 75 -5.92 3.15 -5.78
CA GLY A 75 -6.71 3.32 -4.56
C GLY A 75 -6.98 2.03 -3.78
N THR A 76 -6.52 0.86 -4.26
CA THR A 76 -6.69 -0.43 -3.56
C THR A 76 -5.38 -1.08 -3.14
N ILE A 77 -5.45 -1.86 -2.06
CA ILE A 77 -4.37 -2.70 -1.54
C ILE A 77 -4.81 -4.16 -1.60
N SER A 78 -4.01 -5.02 -2.23
CA SER A 78 -4.20 -6.48 -2.18
C SER A 78 -3.48 -7.06 -0.95
N ASP A 79 -4.19 -7.82 -0.11
CA ASP A 79 -3.58 -8.63 0.96
C ASP A 79 -3.22 -10.02 0.44
N ASN A 80 -1.93 -10.25 0.21
CA ASN A 80 -1.39 -11.48 -0.35
C ASN A 80 -1.56 -12.69 0.58
N LEU A 81 -1.85 -12.49 1.87
CA LEU A 81 -2.12 -13.56 2.82
C LEU A 81 -3.57 -14.08 2.72
N THR A 82 -4.52 -13.18 2.53
CA THR A 82 -5.96 -13.47 2.61
C THR A 82 -6.66 -13.51 1.26
N GLY A 83 -6.06 -12.91 0.22
CA GLY A 83 -6.67 -12.71 -1.10
C GLY A 83 -7.71 -11.58 -1.14
N LEU A 84 -7.90 -10.86 -0.03
CA LEU A 84 -8.84 -9.74 0.05
C LEU A 84 -8.24 -8.47 -0.55
N ILE A 85 -9.11 -7.60 -1.05
CA ILE A 85 -8.75 -6.27 -1.56
C ILE A 85 -9.36 -5.22 -0.63
N TRP A 86 -8.52 -4.34 -0.10
CA TRP A 86 -8.87 -3.31 0.86
C TRP A 86 -8.80 -1.92 0.23
N LEU A 87 -9.63 -0.99 0.70
CA LEU A 87 -9.48 0.42 0.35
C LEU A 87 -8.18 0.95 0.96
N LYS A 88 -7.37 1.67 0.17
CA LYS A 88 -6.06 2.18 0.61
C LYS A 88 -6.19 3.28 1.66
N ASP A 89 -7.15 4.17 1.48
CA ASP A 89 -7.51 5.20 2.46
C ASP A 89 -8.55 4.61 3.43
N ALA A 90 -8.12 4.31 4.65
CA ALA A 90 -8.96 3.67 5.65
C ALA A 90 -10.00 4.61 6.26
N ASP A 91 -9.87 5.93 6.06
CA ASP A 91 -10.80 6.95 6.53
C ASP A 91 -11.15 7.93 5.41
N CYS A 92 -11.62 7.38 4.28
CA CYS A 92 -12.03 8.18 3.14
C CYS A 92 -13.17 9.16 3.48
N ALA A 93 -12.87 10.45 3.44
CA ALA A 93 -13.81 11.54 3.71
C ALA A 93 -15.01 11.61 2.73
N GLU A 94 -14.95 10.96 1.56
CA GLU A 94 -16.09 10.84 0.64
C GLU A 94 -17.10 9.77 1.07
N LEU A 95 -16.75 8.85 1.99
CA LEU A 95 -17.63 7.79 2.50
C LEU A 95 -18.18 8.09 3.89
N GLN A 96 -17.42 8.81 4.73
CA GLN A 96 -17.79 9.09 6.11
C GLN A 96 -17.35 10.50 6.54
N PRO A 97 -18.10 11.18 7.42
CA PRO A 97 -17.62 12.40 8.06
C PRO A 97 -16.52 12.05 9.07
N ALA A 98 -15.68 13.02 9.42
CA ALA A 98 -14.57 12.85 10.36
C ALA A 98 -14.96 12.39 11.79
N ALA A 99 -16.26 12.35 12.11
CA ALA A 99 -16.78 11.80 13.36
C ALA A 99 -17.16 10.30 13.27
N GLY A 100 -17.04 9.67 12.10
CA GLY A 100 -17.51 8.31 11.82
C GLY A 100 -19.00 8.21 11.49
N LEU A 101 -19.48 6.98 11.33
CA LEU A 101 -20.86 6.63 10.96
C LEU A 101 -21.52 5.75 12.03
N THR A 102 -22.85 5.79 12.11
CA THR A 102 -23.62 4.73 12.76
C THR A 102 -23.50 3.44 11.96
N TRP A 103 -23.66 2.29 12.61
CA TRP A 103 -23.43 0.99 11.97
C TRP A 103 -24.30 0.76 10.71
N SER A 104 -25.58 1.16 10.77
CA SER A 104 -26.49 1.09 9.62
C SER A 104 -26.13 2.06 8.51
N ALA A 105 -25.57 3.24 8.85
CA ALA A 105 -25.07 4.19 7.88
C ALA A 105 -23.75 3.72 7.23
N ALA A 106 -22.90 2.99 7.96
CA ALA A 106 -21.69 2.36 7.42
C ALA A 106 -22.02 1.28 6.38
N LEU A 107 -22.96 0.38 6.68
CA LEU A 107 -23.49 -0.62 5.74
C LEU A 107 -24.09 0.03 4.48
N SER A 108 -24.81 1.13 4.64
CA SER A 108 -25.40 1.87 3.52
C SER A 108 -24.33 2.57 2.68
N SER A 109 -23.40 3.29 3.33
CA SER A 109 -22.36 4.07 2.64
C SER A 109 -21.43 3.19 1.81
N VAL A 110 -20.94 2.08 2.38
CA VAL A 110 -20.01 1.17 1.67
C VAL A 110 -20.63 0.55 0.40
N SER A 111 -21.95 0.31 0.41
CA SER A 111 -22.66 -0.19 -0.78
C SER A 111 -22.64 0.79 -1.97
N THR A 112 -22.38 2.08 -1.72
CA THR A 112 -22.28 3.12 -2.75
C THR A 112 -20.86 3.35 -3.28
N LEU A 113 -19.85 2.66 -2.71
CA LEU A 113 -18.46 2.83 -3.12
C LEU A 113 -18.22 2.19 -4.50
N ALA A 114 -17.57 2.95 -5.37
CA ALA A 114 -17.22 2.58 -6.74
C ALA A 114 -15.97 3.37 -7.18
N SER A 115 -15.37 2.96 -8.29
CA SER A 115 -14.28 3.68 -8.95
C SER A 115 -14.68 5.14 -9.24
N GLY A 116 -13.74 6.07 -9.03
CA GLY A 116 -13.95 7.52 -9.11
C GLY A 116 -14.16 8.22 -7.77
N ARG A 117 -14.31 7.47 -6.66
CA ARG A 117 -14.38 7.97 -5.28
C ARG A 117 -13.24 7.40 -4.44
N CYS A 118 -12.84 8.08 -3.37
CA CYS A 118 -11.80 7.61 -2.43
C CYS A 118 -10.45 7.28 -3.09
N GLY A 119 -10.10 8.00 -4.16
CA GLY A 119 -8.91 7.71 -4.96
C GLY A 119 -8.95 6.40 -5.77
N LEU A 120 -10.11 5.72 -5.86
CA LEU A 120 -10.26 4.48 -6.62
C LEU A 120 -10.22 4.73 -8.14
N SER A 121 -9.35 4.01 -8.83
CA SER A 121 -9.32 3.89 -10.30
C SER A 121 -9.33 2.42 -10.74
N ASP A 122 -9.87 1.54 -9.90
CA ASP A 122 -9.83 0.08 -10.00
C ASP A 122 -11.00 -0.54 -10.81
N THR A 123 -11.81 0.30 -11.48
CA THR A 123 -13.02 -0.06 -12.23
C THR A 123 -14.15 -0.70 -11.40
N SER A 124 -14.05 -0.69 -10.06
CA SER A 124 -15.09 -1.28 -9.19
C SER A 124 -16.44 -0.57 -9.32
N ALA A 125 -17.51 -1.35 -9.17
CA ALA A 125 -18.89 -0.88 -9.24
C ALA A 125 -19.55 -0.80 -7.85
N ALA A 126 -20.60 0.00 -7.74
CA ALA A 126 -21.41 0.08 -6.52
C ALA A 126 -21.98 -1.31 -6.16
N GLY A 127 -21.84 -1.69 -4.89
CA GLY A 127 -22.22 -3.00 -4.36
C GLY A 127 -21.13 -4.08 -4.40
N GLU A 128 -19.98 -3.85 -5.04
CA GLU A 128 -18.84 -4.78 -4.97
C GLU A 128 -18.07 -4.68 -3.65
N TRP A 129 -18.06 -3.50 -3.04
CA TRP A 129 -17.46 -3.23 -1.73
C TRP A 129 -18.44 -3.54 -0.59
N ARG A 130 -17.89 -4.02 0.53
CA ARG A 130 -18.62 -4.30 1.78
C ARG A 130 -17.86 -3.81 3.00
N MET A 131 -18.56 -3.73 4.12
CA MET A 131 -17.93 -3.68 5.43
C MET A 131 -17.40 -5.10 5.74
N PRO A 132 -16.17 -5.26 6.25
CA PRO A 132 -15.59 -6.56 6.59
C PRO A 132 -16.36 -7.21 7.73
N ASN A 133 -16.43 -8.54 7.75
CA ASN A 133 -16.82 -9.24 8.99
C ASN A 133 -15.65 -9.23 10.01
N VAL A 134 -15.93 -9.59 11.25
CA VAL A 134 -14.93 -9.51 12.33
C VAL A 134 -13.67 -10.33 12.04
N ASN A 135 -13.81 -11.53 11.46
CA ASN A 135 -12.67 -12.36 11.09
C ASN A 135 -11.83 -11.74 9.95
N GLU A 136 -12.48 -11.07 8.99
CA GLU A 136 -11.80 -10.35 7.90
C GLU A 136 -10.98 -9.17 8.43
N LEU A 137 -11.56 -8.32 9.27
CA LEU A 137 -10.86 -7.15 9.81
C LEU A 137 -9.76 -7.53 10.81
N GLU A 138 -10.00 -8.53 11.66
CA GLU A 138 -8.98 -9.03 12.59
C GLU A 138 -7.82 -9.77 11.90
N SER A 139 -7.98 -10.14 10.62
CA SER A 139 -6.89 -10.74 9.86
C SER A 139 -5.73 -9.76 9.64
N LEU A 140 -6.02 -8.46 9.50
CA LEU A 140 -5.02 -7.39 9.33
C LEU A 140 -4.02 -7.32 10.50
N ILE A 141 -4.49 -7.69 11.70
CA ILE A 141 -3.83 -7.43 12.98
C ILE A 141 -2.49 -8.17 13.14
N ASP A 142 -1.43 -7.40 13.40
CA ASP A 142 -0.10 -7.83 13.84
C ASP A 142 0.04 -7.66 15.36
N LEU A 143 0.22 -8.77 16.08
CA LEU A 143 0.32 -8.80 17.54
C LEU A 143 1.75 -8.55 18.07
N SER A 144 2.71 -8.26 17.20
CA SER A 144 4.03 -7.73 17.60
C SER A 144 4.06 -6.21 17.76
N GLN A 145 3.07 -5.50 17.22
CA GLN A 145 3.01 -4.04 17.20
C GLN A 145 2.13 -3.50 18.33
N TYR A 146 2.49 -2.32 18.85
CA TYR A 146 1.82 -1.65 19.95
C TYR A 146 1.39 -0.25 19.52
N TYR A 147 0.08 0.04 19.59
CA TYR A 147 -0.61 1.12 18.87
C TYR A 147 -0.45 1.04 17.35
N HIS A 148 -1.56 0.89 16.63
CA HIS A 148 -1.64 0.52 15.21
C HIS A 148 -1.08 -0.89 14.96
N PRO A 149 -1.84 -1.95 15.25
CA PRO A 149 -1.42 -3.34 15.10
C PRO A 149 -1.45 -3.77 13.63
N LEU A 150 -0.70 -3.09 12.77
CA LEU A 150 -0.54 -3.43 11.36
C LEU A 150 0.93 -3.76 11.07
N PRO A 151 1.20 -4.75 10.19
CA PRO A 151 2.55 -5.09 9.76
C PRO A 151 3.37 -3.86 9.34
N LEU A 152 4.57 -3.73 9.91
CA LEU A 152 5.45 -2.59 9.68
C LEU A 152 5.69 -2.34 8.18
N GLY A 153 5.53 -1.09 7.75
CA GLY A 153 5.67 -0.71 6.32
C GLY A 153 4.43 -0.97 5.47
N HIS A 154 3.25 -1.14 6.07
CA HIS A 154 1.99 -1.24 5.32
C HIS A 154 1.71 0.00 4.45
N PRO A 155 1.06 -0.15 3.28
CA PRO A 155 0.79 0.95 2.35
C PRO A 155 -0.51 1.74 2.64
N PHE A 156 -1.26 1.36 3.68
CA PHE A 156 -2.52 2.01 4.06
C PHE A 156 -2.34 3.44 4.56
N LEU A 157 -3.34 4.29 4.28
CA LEU A 157 -3.41 5.70 4.67
C LEU A 157 -4.55 5.91 5.68
N ASN A 158 -4.41 6.95 6.51
CA ASN A 158 -5.42 7.42 7.47
C ASN A 158 -6.02 6.29 8.35
N VAL A 159 -5.15 5.40 8.85
CA VAL A 159 -5.59 4.32 9.75
C VAL A 159 -6.02 4.91 11.09
N GLN A 160 -7.26 4.61 11.48
CA GLN A 160 -7.92 5.08 12.69
C GLN A 160 -7.84 4.04 13.82
N TRP A 161 -8.21 4.47 15.03
CA TRP A 161 -8.13 3.68 16.26
C TRP A 161 -9.10 2.49 16.36
N GLY A 162 -10.02 2.33 15.40
CA GLY A 162 -10.80 1.11 15.22
C GLY A 162 -12.04 1.30 14.35
N TYR A 163 -12.65 0.19 13.92
CA TYR A 163 -13.68 0.19 12.88
C TYR A 163 -14.83 -0.77 13.13
N TRP A 164 -15.99 -0.44 12.57
CA TRP A 164 -17.14 -1.33 12.48
C TRP A 164 -16.86 -2.57 11.65
N THR A 165 -17.44 -3.70 12.07
CA THR A 165 -17.53 -4.92 11.27
C THR A 165 -19.00 -5.21 10.93
N SER A 166 -19.27 -5.96 9.86
CA SER A 166 -20.62 -6.40 9.48
C SER A 166 -21.23 -7.43 10.45
N THR A 167 -20.49 -7.89 11.47
CA THR A 167 -20.90 -8.92 12.42
C THR A 167 -21.64 -8.29 13.60
N THR A 168 -22.88 -8.72 13.84
CA THR A 168 -23.66 -8.33 15.04
C THR A 168 -23.20 -9.12 16.27
N LEU A 169 -23.20 -8.52 17.46
CA LEU A 169 -22.91 -9.25 18.71
C LEU A 169 -24.13 -10.09 19.11
N ALA A 170 -24.04 -11.42 19.01
CA ALA A 170 -25.18 -12.32 19.22
C ALA A 170 -25.83 -12.24 20.63
N ALA A 171 -25.05 -11.92 21.67
CA ALA A 171 -25.56 -11.75 23.03
C ALA A 171 -26.35 -10.44 23.23
N PHE A 172 -26.06 -9.41 22.43
CA PHE A 172 -26.71 -8.10 22.50
C PHE A 172 -26.92 -7.57 21.07
N PRO A 173 -27.98 -8.00 20.34
CA PRO A 173 -28.05 -7.75 18.90
C PRO A 173 -28.23 -6.29 18.48
N GLY A 174 -28.48 -5.36 19.41
CA GLY A 174 -28.39 -3.91 19.22
C GLY A 174 -26.95 -3.39 19.16
N ASN A 175 -25.96 -4.25 19.39
CA ASN A 175 -24.54 -3.98 19.29
C ASN A 175 -23.93 -4.72 18.09
N ALA A 176 -22.84 -4.19 17.55
CA ALA A 176 -22.03 -4.82 16.53
C ALA A 176 -20.62 -5.08 17.07
N GLU A 177 -19.95 -6.08 16.49
CA GLU A 177 -18.52 -6.29 16.72
C GLU A 177 -17.74 -5.15 16.05
N TRP A 178 -16.85 -4.56 16.83
CA TRP A 178 -16.00 -3.43 16.50
C TRP A 178 -14.55 -3.79 16.82
N VAL A 179 -13.63 -3.58 15.89
CA VAL A 179 -12.22 -4.00 16.04
C VAL A 179 -11.35 -2.80 16.36
N ALA A 180 -10.68 -2.86 17.51
CA ALA A 180 -9.79 -1.85 18.01
C ALA A 180 -8.38 -1.96 17.40
N PHE A 181 -7.84 -0.84 16.92
CA PHE A 181 -6.50 -0.69 16.34
C PHE A 181 -5.52 0.05 17.28
N ASP A 182 -5.84 0.09 18.57
CA ASP A 182 -4.92 0.41 19.67
C ASP A 182 -4.25 -0.87 20.24
N ASN A 183 -5.06 -1.92 20.46
CA ASN A 183 -4.67 -3.16 21.13
C ASN A 183 -4.95 -4.44 20.31
N GLY A 184 -5.73 -4.35 19.22
CA GLY A 184 -6.05 -5.47 18.32
C GLY A 184 -7.29 -6.30 18.70
N GLY A 185 -8.13 -5.82 19.63
CA GLY A 185 -9.31 -6.54 20.13
C GLY A 185 -10.63 -6.22 19.43
N ALA A 186 -11.40 -7.23 19.03
CA ALA A 186 -12.85 -7.06 18.79
C ALA A 186 -13.63 -6.95 20.09
N ARG A 187 -14.62 -6.06 20.10
CA ARG A 187 -15.47 -5.70 21.23
C ARG A 187 -16.86 -5.37 20.70
N GLY A 188 -17.91 -5.62 21.48
CA GLY A 188 -19.25 -5.13 21.14
C GLY A 188 -19.43 -3.66 21.47
N ASP A 189 -19.87 -2.86 20.50
CA ASP A 189 -20.33 -1.48 20.71
C ASP A 189 -21.73 -1.25 20.10
N VAL A 190 -22.47 -0.27 20.61
CA VAL A 190 -23.89 -0.03 20.27
C VAL A 190 -24.00 0.48 18.83
N LYS A 191 -24.90 -0.09 18.03
CA LYS A 191 -25.03 0.22 16.58
C LYS A 191 -25.38 1.69 16.28
N THR A 192 -25.85 2.44 17.26
CA THR A 192 -26.16 3.88 17.16
C THR A 192 -24.98 4.80 17.47
N ASN A 193 -23.87 4.28 18.02
CA ASN A 193 -22.65 5.05 18.21
C ASN A 193 -21.99 5.35 16.86
N LEU A 194 -21.12 6.37 16.83
CA LEU A 194 -20.33 6.69 15.64
C LEU A 194 -19.00 5.95 15.70
N SER A 195 -18.62 5.29 14.60
CA SER A 195 -17.28 4.72 14.42
C SER A 195 -16.90 4.64 12.94
N TYR A 196 -15.65 4.32 12.66
CA TYR A 196 -15.10 4.34 11.31
C TYR A 196 -15.48 3.08 10.52
N LEU A 197 -15.49 3.23 9.20
CA LEU A 197 -15.73 2.20 8.20
C LEU A 197 -14.46 2.01 7.36
N TRP A 198 -13.96 0.77 7.29
CA TRP A 198 -12.89 0.39 6.36
C TRP A 198 -13.41 -0.61 5.33
N PRO A 199 -13.61 -0.21 4.05
CA PRO A 199 -14.14 -1.09 3.02
C PRO A 199 -13.19 -2.23 2.59
N VAL A 200 -13.78 -3.41 2.35
CA VAL A 200 -13.12 -4.59 1.77
C VAL A 200 -13.93 -5.15 0.60
N ARG A 201 -13.28 -5.85 -0.34
CA ARG A 201 -13.92 -6.64 -1.39
C ARG A 201 -13.14 -7.92 -1.72
N GLY A 202 -13.70 -8.74 -2.61
CA GLY A 202 -13.18 -10.06 -2.96
C GLY A 202 -13.69 -11.18 -2.05
N ASN A 203 -13.25 -12.41 -2.32
CA ASN A 203 -13.57 -13.62 -1.56
C ASN A 203 -12.28 -14.20 -0.96
N THR A 204 -12.39 -14.91 0.16
CA THR A 204 -11.25 -15.56 0.81
C THR A 204 -11.54 -17.00 1.20
N THR A 205 -10.53 -17.87 1.04
CA THR A 205 -10.47 -19.23 1.60
C THR A 205 -9.49 -19.34 2.76
N SER A 206 -8.75 -18.27 3.08
CA SER A 206 -7.75 -18.21 4.17
C SER A 206 -8.34 -17.72 5.49
N ILE A 207 -9.63 -17.36 5.52
CA ILE A 207 -10.36 -16.89 6.70
C ILE A 207 -11.66 -17.68 6.81
N ALA A 208 -11.99 -18.14 8.02
CA ALA A 208 -13.26 -18.81 8.30
C ALA A 208 -14.44 -17.82 8.27
N ARG A 209 -15.63 -18.30 7.88
CA ARG A 209 -16.88 -17.61 8.24
C ARG A 209 -16.98 -17.47 9.76
N THR A 210 -17.66 -16.44 10.23
CA THR A 210 -17.91 -16.16 11.66
C THR A 210 -18.94 -17.10 12.29
N GLY A 211 -19.69 -17.84 11.46
CA GLY A 211 -20.86 -18.60 11.85
C GLY A 211 -22.16 -17.78 11.86
N GLN A 212 -22.12 -16.47 11.62
CA GLN A 212 -23.33 -15.61 11.62
C GLN A 212 -24.29 -15.96 10.48
N THR A 213 -25.57 -16.19 10.80
CA THR A 213 -26.62 -16.52 9.80
C THR A 213 -27.87 -15.64 9.88
N SER A 214 -28.09 -14.97 11.00
CA SER A 214 -29.20 -14.03 11.21
C SER A 214 -28.75 -12.58 11.03
N CYS A 215 -29.70 -11.67 10.89
CA CYS A 215 -29.49 -10.24 10.72
C CYS A 215 -30.42 -9.46 11.65
N TRP A 216 -29.98 -8.29 12.10
CA TRP A 216 -30.70 -7.49 13.10
C TRP A 216 -30.64 -6.00 12.78
N ASP A 217 -31.68 -5.27 13.16
CA ASP A 217 -31.69 -3.81 13.09
C ASP A 217 -30.79 -3.17 14.18
N ALA A 218 -30.85 -1.84 14.30
CA ALA A 218 -30.10 -1.09 15.31
C ALA A 218 -30.63 -1.25 16.74
N GLY A 219 -31.89 -1.67 16.92
CA GLY A 219 -32.49 -1.98 18.22
C GLY A 219 -32.28 -3.44 18.66
N GLY A 220 -31.74 -4.29 17.78
CA GLY A 220 -31.52 -5.71 18.01
C GLY A 220 -32.73 -6.60 17.68
N LEU A 221 -33.73 -6.08 16.97
CA LEU A 221 -34.82 -6.92 16.44
C LEU A 221 -34.32 -7.66 15.20
N ALA A 222 -34.69 -8.94 15.08
CA ALA A 222 -34.31 -9.77 13.94
C ALA A 222 -35.03 -9.30 12.66
N ILE A 223 -34.29 -9.20 11.55
CA ILE A 223 -34.79 -8.76 10.25
C ILE A 223 -34.38 -9.74 9.13
N PRO A 224 -35.08 -9.76 7.98
CA PRO A 224 -34.64 -10.52 6.81
C PRO A 224 -33.23 -10.08 6.36
N CYS A 225 -32.33 -11.05 6.15
CA CYS A 225 -30.94 -10.73 5.80
C CYS A 225 -30.75 -10.16 4.39
N ALA A 226 -31.55 -10.58 3.41
CA ALA A 226 -31.26 -10.39 2.00
C ALA A 226 -31.04 -8.90 1.64
N GLY A 227 -29.82 -8.57 1.21
CA GLY A 227 -29.45 -7.21 0.79
C GLY A 227 -29.11 -6.24 1.93
N THR A 228 -29.10 -6.69 3.19
CA THR A 228 -28.72 -5.84 4.34
C THR A 228 -27.23 -5.54 4.42
N GLY A 229 -26.37 -6.28 3.72
CA GLY A 229 -24.91 -6.12 3.81
C GLY A 229 -24.29 -6.70 5.09
N GLN A 230 -25.09 -7.20 6.02
CA GLN A 230 -24.63 -7.78 7.28
C GLN A 230 -23.90 -9.12 7.04
N ASP A 231 -23.14 -9.57 8.03
CA ASP A 231 -22.43 -10.84 7.96
C ASP A 231 -23.39 -12.04 7.78
N GLY A 232 -24.59 -11.99 8.38
CA GLY A 232 -25.64 -12.98 8.15
C GLY A 232 -26.23 -12.99 6.73
N ASP A 233 -26.07 -11.92 5.95
CA ASP A 233 -26.41 -11.80 4.53
C ASP A 233 -25.27 -12.32 3.65
N LYS A 234 -24.07 -11.76 3.84
CA LYS A 234 -22.91 -12.00 2.96
C LYS A 234 -22.17 -13.31 3.25
N ARG A 235 -22.08 -13.71 4.52
CA ARG A 235 -21.48 -14.97 5.03
C ARG A 235 -20.12 -15.29 4.38
N VAL A 236 -19.23 -14.30 4.34
CA VAL A 236 -17.95 -14.38 3.61
C VAL A 236 -16.91 -15.19 4.39
N GLY A 237 -16.07 -15.92 3.65
CA GLY A 237 -15.03 -16.80 4.17
C GLY A 237 -15.29 -18.28 3.90
N MET A 238 -14.32 -19.11 4.29
CA MET A 238 -14.40 -20.57 4.22
C MET A 238 -15.55 -21.09 5.10
N ALA A 239 -16.44 -21.87 4.50
CA ALA A 239 -17.55 -22.50 5.20
C ALA A 239 -17.06 -23.58 6.16
N TRP A 240 -17.71 -23.72 7.31
CA TRP A 240 -17.34 -24.71 8.30
C TRP A 240 -17.76 -26.12 7.86
N PRO A 241 -16.91 -27.15 8.07
CA PRO A 241 -17.31 -28.53 7.91
C PRO A 241 -18.39 -28.92 8.93
N VAL A 242 -19.24 -29.90 8.57
CA VAL A 242 -20.32 -30.40 9.42
C VAL A 242 -20.18 -31.92 9.59
N PRO A 243 -20.01 -32.45 10.82
CA PRO A 243 -19.60 -31.72 12.03
C PRO A 243 -18.21 -31.10 11.87
N ARG A 244 -17.95 -29.99 12.60
CA ARG A 244 -16.63 -29.34 12.64
C ARG A 244 -15.67 -30.10 13.55
N PHE A 245 -16.05 -30.27 14.81
CA PHE A 245 -15.29 -31.02 15.79
C PHE A 245 -15.71 -32.49 15.78
N VAL A 246 -14.73 -33.38 15.89
CA VAL A 246 -14.95 -34.83 15.99
C VAL A 246 -14.27 -35.35 17.25
N ASP A 247 -15.06 -35.94 18.14
CA ASP A 247 -14.56 -36.67 19.29
C ASP A 247 -13.74 -37.88 18.81
N THR A 248 -12.49 -37.94 19.24
CA THR A 248 -11.56 -39.02 18.90
C THR A 248 -11.79 -40.27 19.75
N GLY A 249 -12.61 -40.17 20.81
CA GLY A 249 -12.81 -41.23 21.81
C GLY A 249 -11.67 -41.37 22.82
N ILE A 250 -10.58 -40.61 22.65
CA ILE A 250 -9.35 -40.67 23.46
C ILE A 250 -9.07 -39.34 24.18
N GLY A 251 -10.14 -38.63 24.58
CA GLY A 251 -10.05 -37.39 25.36
C GLY A 251 -9.69 -36.13 24.56
N THR A 252 -9.72 -36.20 23.21
CA THR A 252 -9.40 -35.07 22.32
C THR A 252 -10.49 -34.84 21.28
N LEU A 253 -10.49 -33.65 20.67
CA LEU A 253 -11.39 -33.24 19.62
C LEU A 253 -10.58 -32.80 18.40
N ALA A 254 -10.77 -33.46 17.26
CA ALA A 254 -10.17 -33.05 15.99
C ALA A 254 -11.04 -31.96 15.34
N ASP A 255 -10.47 -30.77 15.12
CA ASP A 255 -11.13 -29.69 14.38
C ASP A 255 -10.89 -29.84 12.88
N ARG A 256 -11.92 -30.27 12.15
CA ARG A 256 -11.86 -30.43 10.69
C ARG A 256 -11.73 -29.11 9.92
N LEU A 257 -12.00 -27.96 10.55
CA LEU A 257 -11.79 -26.68 9.89
C LEU A 257 -10.30 -26.36 9.83
N THR A 258 -9.57 -26.46 10.94
CA THR A 258 -8.18 -25.99 11.07
C THR A 258 -7.14 -27.12 11.00
N GLY A 259 -7.54 -28.37 11.15
CA GLY A 259 -6.64 -29.53 11.29
C GLY A 259 -6.02 -29.67 12.69
N LEU A 260 -6.34 -28.76 13.62
CA LEU A 260 -5.82 -28.79 15.00
C LEU A 260 -6.55 -29.86 15.84
N VAL A 261 -5.82 -30.41 16.82
CA VAL A 261 -6.38 -31.33 17.82
C VAL A 261 -6.41 -30.64 19.18
N TRP A 262 -7.58 -30.60 19.81
CA TRP A 262 -7.83 -29.91 21.07
C TRP A 262 -8.06 -30.90 22.21
N VAL A 263 -7.66 -30.59 23.45
CA VAL A 263 -8.10 -31.37 24.62
C VAL A 263 -9.62 -31.19 24.82
N LYS A 264 -10.33 -32.29 25.07
CA LYS A 264 -11.80 -32.30 25.20
C LYS A 264 -12.26 -31.58 26.48
N ASN A 265 -11.50 -31.66 27.57
CA ASN A 265 -11.76 -30.97 28.83
C ASN A 265 -11.13 -29.57 28.86
N ALA A 266 -11.94 -28.54 28.62
CA ALA A 266 -11.53 -27.13 28.61
C ALA A 266 -11.33 -26.51 30.02
N ASP A 267 -11.41 -27.31 31.07
CA ASP A 267 -11.02 -26.93 32.43
C ASP A 267 -10.10 -27.98 33.08
N CYS A 268 -9.23 -28.62 32.29
CA CYS A 268 -8.35 -29.68 32.80
C CYS A 268 -7.49 -29.25 34.01
N PHE A 269 -7.04 -28.00 34.04
CA PHE A 269 -6.10 -27.49 35.05
C PHE A 269 -6.75 -26.56 36.09
N GLY A 270 -8.06 -26.30 35.98
CA GLY A 270 -8.74 -25.31 36.82
C GLY A 270 -8.23 -23.88 36.59
N ASN A 271 -8.55 -22.99 37.52
CA ASN A 271 -8.13 -21.59 37.47
C ASN A 271 -6.64 -21.42 37.82
N THR A 272 -5.92 -20.61 37.03
CA THR A 272 -4.55 -20.16 37.35
C THR A 272 -4.47 -18.64 37.31
N THR A 273 -3.47 -18.08 38.00
CA THR A 273 -3.34 -16.63 38.24
C THR A 273 -2.39 -15.92 37.29
N SER A 274 -1.79 -16.60 36.31
CA SER A 274 -0.87 -15.97 35.33
C SER A 274 -0.64 -16.82 34.09
N GLN A 275 -0.23 -16.17 32.99
CA GLN A 275 0.18 -16.84 31.75
C GLN A 275 1.35 -17.82 31.95
N ASP A 276 2.36 -17.44 32.74
CA ASP A 276 3.53 -18.30 33.01
C ASP A 276 3.14 -19.61 33.71
N ALA A 277 2.18 -19.56 34.65
CA ALA A 277 1.66 -20.77 35.29
C ALA A 277 1.00 -21.70 34.25
N ALA A 278 0.24 -21.14 33.31
CA ALA A 278 -0.42 -21.89 32.24
C ALA A 278 0.55 -22.52 31.23
N LEU A 279 1.57 -21.77 30.82
CA LEU A 279 2.66 -22.25 29.99
C LEU A 279 3.47 -23.36 30.70
N GLY A 280 3.52 -23.32 32.04
CA GLY A 280 3.99 -24.42 32.87
C GLY A 280 3.06 -25.65 32.83
N TYR A 281 1.75 -25.46 33.09
CA TYR A 281 0.78 -26.55 33.14
C TYR A 281 0.57 -27.26 31.81
N VAL A 282 0.51 -26.54 30.68
CA VAL A 282 0.28 -27.16 29.36
C VAL A 282 1.42 -28.11 28.98
N LYS A 283 2.66 -27.78 29.34
CA LYS A 283 3.81 -28.68 29.18
C LYS A 283 3.66 -29.97 29.98
N THR A 284 2.79 -30.03 31.00
CA THR A 284 2.52 -31.24 31.77
C THR A 284 1.43 -32.15 31.19
N VAL A 285 0.66 -31.69 30.19
CA VAL A 285 -0.29 -32.57 29.48
C VAL A 285 0.51 -33.69 28.81
N ALA A 286 0.04 -34.92 29.01
CA ALA A 286 0.55 -36.15 28.42
C ALA A 286 -0.55 -37.21 28.51
N ASN A 287 -0.32 -38.38 27.91
CA ASN A 287 -1.20 -39.53 28.01
C ASN A 287 -1.53 -39.88 29.48
N GLY A 288 -2.83 -39.90 29.81
CA GLY A 288 -3.37 -40.09 31.16
C GLY A 288 -3.74 -38.80 31.91
N VAL A 289 -3.30 -37.63 31.42
CA VAL A 289 -3.65 -36.30 31.96
C VAL A 289 -4.84 -35.74 31.17
N CYS A 290 -5.70 -34.92 31.77
CA CYS A 290 -6.91 -34.34 31.13
C CYS A 290 -7.93 -35.34 30.55
N GLY A 291 -7.78 -36.65 30.80
CA GLY A 291 -8.54 -37.70 30.12
C GLY A 291 -8.01 -38.06 28.73
N VAL A 292 -6.87 -37.50 28.31
CA VAL A 292 -6.19 -37.77 27.03
C VAL A 292 -5.58 -39.17 27.02
N GLN A 293 -5.77 -39.92 25.94
CA GLN A 293 -5.32 -41.31 25.78
C GLN A 293 -4.70 -41.54 24.38
N ASP A 294 -3.85 -40.62 23.94
CA ASP A 294 -3.26 -40.55 22.60
C ASP A 294 -1.79 -40.97 22.52
N GLY A 295 -1.17 -41.36 23.65
CA GLY A 295 0.26 -41.65 23.73
C GLY A 295 1.19 -40.43 23.78
N SER A 296 0.66 -39.20 23.87
CA SER A 296 1.44 -37.97 23.99
C SER A 296 2.35 -37.95 25.23
N GLN A 297 3.51 -37.31 25.08
CA GLN A 297 4.50 -37.09 26.11
C GLN A 297 4.45 -35.67 26.66
N ARG A 298 5.14 -35.48 27.78
CA ARG A 298 5.27 -34.18 28.45
C ARG A 298 5.98 -33.19 27.51
N GLY A 299 5.26 -32.15 27.09
CA GLY A 299 5.77 -31.09 26.22
C GLY A 299 5.28 -31.17 24.77
N ASP A 300 4.57 -32.23 24.37
CA ASP A 300 3.97 -32.31 23.03
C ASP A 300 2.84 -31.27 22.86
N TRP A 301 2.06 -31.05 23.93
CA TRP A 301 0.98 -30.08 23.98
C TRP A 301 1.47 -28.65 24.23
N ARG A 302 0.84 -27.69 23.55
CA ARG A 302 1.07 -26.26 23.75
C ARG A 302 -0.21 -25.48 23.99
N LEU A 303 -0.06 -24.27 24.54
CA LEU A 303 -1.13 -23.28 24.58
C LEU A 303 -1.35 -22.76 23.15
N PRO A 304 -2.60 -22.60 22.69
CA PRO A 304 -2.92 -22.01 21.39
C PRO A 304 -2.58 -20.53 21.37
N ASN A 305 -2.26 -20.00 20.19
CA ASN A 305 -2.15 -18.56 20.02
C ASN A 305 -3.53 -17.91 19.76
N ARG A 306 -3.58 -16.58 19.77
CA ARG A 306 -4.81 -15.79 19.70
C ARG A 306 -5.55 -15.97 18.38
N LYS A 307 -4.84 -16.21 17.27
CA LYS A 307 -5.46 -16.50 15.96
C LYS A 307 -6.10 -17.89 15.97
N GLU A 308 -5.47 -18.88 16.63
CA GLU A 308 -6.04 -20.22 16.84
C GLU A 308 -7.26 -20.21 17.76
N LEU A 309 -7.21 -19.53 18.91
CA LEU A 309 -8.36 -19.39 19.80
C LEU A 309 -9.53 -18.65 19.13
N ARG A 310 -9.27 -17.59 18.36
CA ARG A 310 -10.33 -16.87 17.62
C ARG A 310 -10.99 -17.72 16.56
N SER A 311 -10.25 -18.63 15.92
CA SER A 311 -10.82 -19.59 14.96
C SER A 311 -11.91 -20.47 15.58
N LEU A 312 -11.93 -20.66 16.90
CA LEU A 312 -12.95 -21.44 17.60
C LEU A 312 -14.29 -20.70 17.72
N LEU A 313 -14.33 -19.37 17.66
CA LEU A 313 -15.53 -18.60 18.02
C LEU A 313 -16.68 -18.76 17.01
N ASN A 314 -17.91 -18.79 17.54
CA ASN A 314 -19.15 -18.78 16.77
C ASN A 314 -19.97 -17.53 17.08
N TYR A 315 -19.89 -16.52 16.20
CA TYR A 315 -20.56 -15.24 16.36
C TYR A 315 -22.08 -15.28 16.06
N SER A 316 -22.67 -16.47 15.86
CA SER A 316 -24.13 -16.67 15.99
C SER A 316 -24.57 -16.97 17.42
N GLN A 317 -23.65 -17.27 18.35
CA GLN A 317 -23.98 -17.83 19.66
C GLN A 317 -23.81 -16.79 20.76
N ALA A 318 -24.89 -16.54 21.51
CA ALA A 318 -24.86 -15.65 22.67
C ALA A 318 -24.01 -16.20 23.82
N ASP A 319 -23.95 -17.53 23.97
CA ASP A 319 -23.10 -18.21 24.94
C ASP A 319 -22.17 -19.20 24.21
N GLY A 320 -20.86 -18.92 24.26
CA GLY A 320 -19.84 -19.76 23.65
C GLY A 320 -19.64 -21.09 24.37
N GLY A 321 -19.80 -21.15 25.69
CA GLY A 321 -19.63 -22.37 26.49
C GLY A 321 -20.72 -23.41 26.21
N VAL A 322 -21.97 -22.96 26.10
CA VAL A 322 -23.10 -23.79 25.65
C VAL A 322 -22.83 -24.34 24.24
N TRP A 323 -22.35 -23.49 23.32
CA TRP A 323 -22.03 -23.95 21.98
C TRP A 323 -20.85 -24.94 21.96
N PHE A 324 -19.74 -24.68 22.66
CA PHE A 324 -18.62 -25.63 22.77
C PHE A 324 -19.06 -26.97 23.35
N THR A 325 -19.91 -26.96 24.38
CA THR A 325 -20.49 -28.17 24.96
C THR A 325 -21.32 -28.94 23.92
N SER A 326 -22.10 -28.25 23.08
CA SER A 326 -22.81 -28.87 21.95
C SER A 326 -21.90 -29.47 20.88
N GLN A 327 -20.64 -29.01 20.78
CA GLN A 327 -19.63 -29.53 19.86
C GLN A 327 -18.79 -30.67 20.48
N GLY A 328 -19.09 -31.09 21.70
CA GLY A 328 -18.43 -32.22 22.38
C GLY A 328 -17.30 -31.85 23.34
N PHE A 329 -17.01 -30.56 23.55
CA PHE A 329 -16.15 -30.13 24.66
C PHE A 329 -16.85 -30.41 25.99
N VAL A 330 -16.07 -30.61 27.06
CA VAL A 330 -16.57 -30.68 28.44
C VAL A 330 -15.91 -29.58 29.27
N ASN A 331 -16.65 -29.01 30.22
CA ASN A 331 -16.21 -27.90 31.06
C ASN A 331 -15.72 -26.67 30.26
N ALA A 332 -16.44 -26.32 29.17
CA ALA A 332 -16.23 -25.10 28.41
C ALA A 332 -17.22 -24.01 28.88
N TYR A 333 -16.74 -22.83 29.28
CA TYR A 333 -17.35 -22.15 30.44
C TYR A 333 -17.80 -20.67 30.32
N ASN A 334 -17.56 -19.96 29.20
CA ASN A 334 -17.89 -18.51 29.10
C ASN A 334 -17.15 -17.63 30.15
N ALA A 335 -15.96 -18.11 30.58
CA ALA A 335 -14.95 -17.55 31.49
C ALA A 335 -14.00 -16.46 30.90
N TYR A 336 -12.68 -16.64 31.11
CA TYR A 336 -11.54 -16.07 30.33
C TYR A 336 -10.51 -17.16 29.93
N TYR A 337 -10.07 -17.18 28.66
CA TYR A 337 -9.19 -18.18 28.02
C TYR A 337 -7.85 -17.50 27.66
N TRP A 338 -6.73 -18.13 28.00
CA TRP A 338 -5.41 -17.56 27.73
C TRP A 338 -4.76 -18.14 26.48
N SER A 339 -4.00 -17.29 25.80
CA SER A 339 -3.18 -17.60 24.63
C SER A 339 -1.69 -17.72 24.96
N SER A 340 -0.91 -18.29 24.05
CA SER A 340 0.56 -18.24 24.10
C SER A 340 1.15 -16.86 23.76
N ASP A 341 0.36 -15.95 23.16
CA ASP A 341 0.77 -14.57 22.86
C ASP A 341 1.06 -13.78 24.14
N SER A 342 2.27 -13.25 24.25
CA SER A 342 2.71 -12.39 25.36
C SER A 342 2.74 -10.91 24.93
N TYR A 343 2.40 -9.97 25.81
CA TYR A 343 2.26 -8.55 25.46
C TYR A 343 3.34 -7.67 26.12
N PRO A 344 3.91 -6.67 25.41
CA PRO A 344 4.71 -5.63 26.05
C PRO A 344 3.83 -4.79 26.99
N ASN A 345 4.38 -4.43 28.16
CA ASN A 345 3.81 -3.49 29.14
C ASN A 345 2.45 -3.86 29.79
N VAL A 346 1.86 -5.03 29.55
CA VAL A 346 0.81 -5.56 30.44
C VAL A 346 1.47 -6.38 31.55
N VAL A 347 1.86 -5.68 32.61
CA VAL A 347 2.16 -6.35 33.88
C VAL A 347 0.86 -6.97 34.39
N ASP A 348 0.86 -8.27 34.67
CA ASP A 348 -0.32 -8.93 35.24
C ASP A 348 -0.42 -8.61 36.76
N LEU A 349 -0.72 -7.34 37.07
CA LEU A 349 -0.81 -6.84 38.44
C LEU A 349 -2.26 -6.62 38.88
N ASN A 350 -2.62 -7.43 39.88
CA ASN A 350 -3.77 -7.28 40.75
C ASN A 350 -3.96 -5.86 41.31
N TRP A 351 -5.08 -5.20 40.99
CA TRP A 351 -6.09 -4.66 41.95
C TRP A 351 -7.16 -3.87 41.16
N LEU A 352 -8.42 -4.30 41.05
CA LEU A 352 -9.51 -4.28 42.06
C LEU A 352 -10.07 -2.85 42.31
N PRO A 353 -11.13 -2.64 43.11
CA PRO A 353 -12.51 -2.67 42.62
C PRO A 353 -13.29 -1.36 42.85
N THR A 354 -14.21 -0.99 41.94
CA THR A 354 -15.54 -0.36 42.21
C THR A 354 -16.19 0.13 40.90
N GLY A 355 -17.52 -0.01 40.76
CA GLY A 355 -18.34 0.78 39.83
C GLY A 355 -18.04 0.70 38.32
N ALA A 356 -18.42 -0.41 37.67
CA ALA A 356 -18.68 -0.56 36.22
C ALA A 356 -18.05 0.48 35.25
N ASP A 357 -16.82 0.21 34.80
CA ASP A 357 -16.11 1.01 33.79
C ASP A 357 -16.19 0.34 32.39
N PRO A 358 -16.57 1.06 31.31
CA PRO A 358 -16.54 0.53 29.94
C PRO A 358 -15.14 0.21 29.38
N ASN A 359 -14.05 0.66 30.01
CA ASN A 359 -12.66 0.51 29.53
C ASN A 359 -12.00 -0.84 29.90
N LEU A 360 -12.65 -1.98 29.63
CA LEU A 360 -12.05 -3.31 29.84
C LEU A 360 -11.04 -3.67 28.74
N GLY A 361 -9.94 -2.94 28.68
CA GLY A 361 -8.76 -3.21 27.84
C GLY A 361 -8.22 -4.63 28.03
N ASP A 362 -7.98 -5.29 26.91
CA ASP A 362 -7.54 -6.68 26.67
C ASP A 362 -7.27 -7.63 27.85
N LYS A 363 -8.30 -8.43 28.17
CA LYS A 363 -8.20 -9.86 28.59
C LYS A 363 -9.34 -10.61 27.87
N TRP A 364 -9.14 -11.84 27.37
CA TRP A 364 -10.03 -12.43 26.34
C TRP A 364 -10.96 -13.59 26.77
N MET A 365 -12.26 -13.37 26.59
CA MET A 365 -13.30 -14.36 26.26
C MET A 365 -14.61 -13.67 25.88
N VAL A 366 -15.57 -14.51 25.48
CA VAL A 366 -17.02 -14.27 25.56
C VAL A 366 -17.39 -13.74 26.96
N ARG A 367 -18.31 -12.77 27.04
CA ARG A 367 -18.55 -11.94 28.23
C ARG A 367 -19.67 -12.46 29.13
N SER A 368 -19.40 -12.58 30.42
CA SER A 368 -20.43 -12.70 31.48
C SER A 368 -20.99 -11.35 31.94
N LEU A 369 -22.30 -11.31 32.25
CA LEU A 369 -22.93 -10.21 33.00
C LEU A 369 -22.94 -10.52 34.50
N GLY A 370 -22.10 -9.83 35.27
CA GLY A 370 -22.23 -9.70 36.73
C GLY A 370 -21.65 -10.87 37.53
N GLY A 371 -20.41 -10.72 37.99
CA GLY A 371 -19.78 -11.66 38.91
C GLY A 371 -18.27 -11.44 39.01
N THR A 372 -17.69 -11.81 40.14
CA THR A 372 -16.24 -11.74 40.39
C THR A 372 -15.42 -12.59 39.41
N VAL A 373 -14.23 -12.08 39.05
CA VAL A 373 -13.17 -12.66 38.18
C VAL A 373 -13.08 -14.20 38.19
N LEU A 374 -13.26 -14.86 37.03
CA LEU A 374 -13.09 -16.32 36.82
C LEU A 374 -12.58 -16.66 35.39
N SER A 375 -12.07 -17.89 35.19
CA SER A 375 -11.18 -18.31 34.07
C SER A 375 -11.44 -19.76 33.57
N SER A 376 -10.78 -20.22 32.47
CA SER A 376 -10.56 -21.63 32.02
C SER A 376 -9.59 -21.69 30.80
N TRP A 377 -9.25 -22.85 30.21
CA TRP A 377 -8.14 -23.00 29.22
C TRP A 377 -8.45 -23.91 28.02
N VAL A 378 -7.77 -23.74 26.88
CA VAL A 378 -7.77 -24.73 25.78
C VAL A 378 -6.33 -25.03 25.36
N THR A 379 -6.02 -26.26 24.92
CA THR A 379 -4.66 -26.73 24.60
C THR A 379 -4.64 -27.52 23.27
N VAL A 380 -3.51 -27.47 22.54
CA VAL A 380 -3.40 -27.96 21.14
C VAL A 380 -2.19 -28.89 20.90
N LEU A 381 -2.39 -29.90 20.05
CA LEU A 381 -1.36 -30.75 19.42
C LEU A 381 -1.26 -30.53 17.90
N THR A 382 -0.06 -30.78 17.34
CA THR A 382 0.12 -31.15 15.92
C THR A 382 0.06 -32.69 15.77
N PRO A 383 -0.58 -33.26 14.73
CA PRO A 383 -0.87 -34.71 14.71
C PRO A 383 0.37 -35.61 14.51
N PRO A 384 0.50 -36.72 15.26
CA PRO A 384 1.30 -37.87 14.87
C PRO A 384 0.55 -38.72 13.81
N GLU A 385 1.29 -39.43 12.95
CA GLU A 385 0.70 -40.43 12.04
C GLU A 385 0.06 -41.59 12.82
N ILE A 386 -1.27 -41.66 12.89
CA ILE A 386 -1.98 -42.79 13.51
C ILE A 386 -1.92 -44.02 12.58
N LYS A 387 -0.87 -44.83 12.77
CA LYS A 387 -0.78 -46.20 12.25
C LYS A 387 -1.19 -47.18 13.34
N HIS A 388 -2.35 -47.81 13.20
CA HIS A 388 -2.60 -49.26 13.34
C HIS A 388 -4.11 -49.57 13.41
N VAL A 389 -4.59 -50.46 12.53
CA VAL A 389 -5.88 -51.14 12.61
C VAL A 389 -5.63 -52.62 12.35
N ILE A 390 -6.17 -53.52 13.19
CA ILE A 390 -6.00 -54.98 13.06
C ILE A 390 -7.34 -55.62 12.69
N PRO A 391 -7.45 -56.36 11.57
CA PRO A 391 -8.68 -57.04 11.17
C PRO A 391 -8.77 -58.52 11.62
N LEU A 392 -9.95 -59.10 11.45
CA LEU A 392 -10.33 -60.47 11.87
C LEU A 392 -9.88 -61.55 10.87
N ARG A 393 -9.49 -62.73 11.41
CA ARG A 393 -9.18 -64.01 10.72
C ARG A 393 -8.68 -63.87 9.27
N ASP A 394 -7.37 -63.67 9.13
CA ASP A 394 -6.69 -63.63 7.84
C ASP A 394 -6.88 -64.91 7.01
N LYS A 395 -7.26 -64.75 5.74
CA LYS A 395 -6.88 -65.69 4.67
C LYS A 395 -5.34 -65.76 4.61
N LEU A 396 -4.78 -66.93 4.38
CA LEU A 396 -3.33 -67.13 4.34
C LEU A 396 -2.69 -66.12 3.37
N LYS A 397 -1.59 -65.47 3.79
CA LYS A 397 -0.87 -64.53 2.92
C LYS A 397 0.18 -65.29 2.12
N PRO A 398 0.14 -65.27 0.78
CA PRO A 398 1.23 -65.76 -0.05
C PRO A 398 2.58 -65.17 0.38
N VAL A 399 3.62 -66.00 0.42
CA VAL A 399 4.97 -65.50 0.71
C VAL A 399 5.55 -64.92 -0.57
N LEU A 400 5.69 -63.59 -0.60
CA LEU A 400 6.29 -62.87 -1.72
C LEU A 400 7.80 -62.71 -1.55
N THR A 401 8.56 -63.33 -2.44
CA THR A 401 10.01 -63.17 -2.57
C THR A 401 10.29 -62.21 -3.72
N TRP A 402 10.91 -61.08 -3.41
CA TRP A 402 11.31 -60.05 -4.37
C TRP A 402 12.64 -59.50 -3.85
N PRO A 403 13.77 -59.74 -4.53
CA PRO A 403 15.06 -59.16 -4.15
C PRO A 403 15.03 -57.63 -4.29
N ALA A 404 15.83 -56.94 -3.48
CA ALA A 404 16.05 -55.51 -3.67
C ALA A 404 16.75 -55.29 -5.03
N PRO A 405 16.19 -54.47 -5.93
CA PRO A 405 16.82 -54.20 -7.21
C PRO A 405 18.16 -53.47 -7.05
N ALA A 406 19.12 -53.74 -7.94
CA ALA A 406 20.31 -52.91 -8.04
C ALA A 406 19.92 -51.47 -8.48
N PRO A 407 20.65 -50.44 -8.02
CA PRO A 407 20.42 -49.06 -8.47
C PRO A 407 20.49 -48.92 -9.98
N ILE A 408 19.65 -48.06 -10.56
CA ILE A 408 19.65 -47.76 -12.00
C ILE A 408 19.97 -46.29 -12.26
N ALA A 409 20.57 -45.99 -13.41
CA ALA A 409 20.80 -44.62 -13.84
C ALA A 409 19.48 -43.97 -14.29
N ALA A 410 19.35 -42.66 -14.10
CA ALA A 410 18.23 -41.86 -14.59
C ALA A 410 17.98 -42.02 -16.10
N GLY A 411 16.70 -42.10 -16.49
CA GLY A 411 16.29 -42.39 -17.86
C GLY A 411 16.20 -43.89 -18.20
N THR A 412 16.67 -44.79 -17.31
CA THR A 412 16.47 -46.23 -17.49
C THR A 412 15.01 -46.61 -17.24
N ALA A 413 14.38 -47.26 -18.21
CA ALA A 413 13.02 -47.80 -18.06
C ALA A 413 13.02 -49.08 -17.20
N LEU A 414 12.00 -49.26 -16.37
CA LEU A 414 11.81 -50.45 -15.55
C LEU A 414 11.60 -51.69 -16.43
N GLY A 415 12.29 -52.78 -16.13
CA GLY A 415 12.16 -54.05 -16.83
C GLY A 415 12.32 -55.26 -15.91
N PRO A 416 12.50 -56.48 -16.47
CA PRO A 416 12.58 -57.73 -15.70
C PRO A 416 13.74 -57.80 -14.68
N ALA A 417 14.73 -56.92 -14.76
CA ALA A 417 15.79 -56.82 -13.76
C ALA A 417 15.32 -56.19 -12.44
N GLN A 418 14.28 -55.34 -12.48
CA GLN A 418 13.68 -54.69 -11.31
C GLN A 418 12.32 -55.32 -10.94
N LEU A 419 11.54 -55.75 -11.94
CA LEU A 419 10.18 -56.26 -11.79
C LEU A 419 10.16 -57.80 -11.82
N ASN A 420 10.73 -58.43 -10.80
CA ASN A 420 11.00 -59.87 -10.70
C ASN A 420 10.53 -60.51 -9.38
N ALA A 421 9.36 -60.09 -8.89
CA ALA A 421 8.73 -60.74 -7.75
C ALA A 421 8.30 -62.18 -8.08
N SER A 422 8.30 -63.03 -7.05
CA SER A 422 7.89 -64.43 -7.08
C SER A 422 7.04 -64.75 -5.84
N SER A 423 6.25 -65.82 -5.90
CA SER A 423 5.25 -66.16 -4.89
C SER A 423 5.30 -67.66 -4.54
N SER A 424 4.93 -68.00 -3.31
CA SER A 424 4.84 -69.39 -2.84
C SER A 424 3.63 -70.17 -3.36
N VAL A 425 2.70 -69.53 -4.07
CA VAL A 425 1.51 -70.16 -4.67
C VAL A 425 1.26 -69.62 -6.09
N PRO A 426 0.53 -70.35 -6.97
CA PRO A 426 0.18 -69.85 -8.30
C PRO A 426 -0.75 -68.63 -8.27
N GLY A 427 -0.54 -67.70 -9.20
CA GLY A 427 -1.31 -66.46 -9.32
C GLY A 427 -0.67 -65.49 -10.32
N ASN A 428 -1.15 -64.25 -10.36
CA ASN A 428 -0.70 -63.23 -11.31
C ASN A 428 -0.07 -62.01 -10.60
N PHE A 429 0.89 -61.36 -11.25
CA PHE A 429 1.60 -60.18 -10.73
C PHE A 429 1.20 -58.91 -11.50
N SER A 430 0.95 -57.83 -10.76
CA SER A 430 0.75 -56.48 -11.30
C SER A 430 1.71 -55.51 -10.62
N TYR A 431 2.59 -54.87 -11.39
CA TYR A 431 3.61 -53.95 -10.88
C TYR A 431 3.18 -52.49 -11.01
N ALA A 432 3.51 -51.69 -9.99
CA ALA A 432 3.33 -50.26 -9.95
C ALA A 432 4.64 -49.58 -9.50
N PRO A 433 5.32 -48.78 -10.35
CA PRO A 433 4.99 -48.51 -11.76
C PRO A 433 5.12 -49.77 -12.65
N PRO A 434 4.43 -49.81 -13.80
CA PRO A 434 4.52 -50.93 -14.74
C PRO A 434 5.86 -50.99 -15.48
N SER A 435 6.09 -52.12 -16.17
CA SER A 435 7.23 -52.27 -17.09
C SER A 435 7.22 -51.16 -18.15
N GLY A 436 8.39 -50.61 -18.45
CA GLY A 436 8.56 -49.49 -19.37
C GLY A 436 8.48 -48.10 -18.72
N SER A 437 8.02 -47.96 -17.48
CA SER A 437 8.06 -46.67 -16.78
C SER A 437 9.49 -46.19 -16.52
N ILE A 438 9.73 -44.89 -16.72
CA ILE A 438 10.96 -44.21 -16.31
C ILE A 438 10.68 -43.49 -14.99
N LEU A 439 11.53 -43.68 -14.00
CA LEU A 439 11.41 -43.05 -12.69
C LEU A 439 12.31 -41.81 -12.57
N SER A 440 11.87 -40.85 -11.77
CA SER A 440 12.69 -39.72 -11.33
C SER A 440 13.86 -40.19 -10.46
N THR A 441 14.92 -39.40 -10.36
CA THR A 441 16.05 -39.71 -9.48
C THR A 441 15.63 -39.61 -8.02
N GLY A 442 16.10 -40.55 -7.20
CA GLY A 442 15.77 -40.60 -5.78
C GLY A 442 16.24 -41.90 -5.14
N ILE A 443 16.51 -41.83 -3.84
CA ILE A 443 16.80 -43.00 -3.01
C ILE A 443 15.46 -43.50 -2.46
N GLY A 444 15.17 -44.80 -2.61
CA GLY A 444 13.97 -45.40 -2.03
C GLY A 444 12.67 -45.16 -2.83
N GLN A 445 12.76 -44.97 -4.14
CA GLN A 445 11.59 -45.04 -5.04
C GLN A 445 10.88 -46.38 -4.81
N GLN A 446 9.62 -46.35 -4.40
CA GLN A 446 8.88 -47.58 -4.06
C GLN A 446 8.37 -48.27 -5.32
N LEU A 447 8.99 -49.39 -5.70
CA LEU A 447 8.37 -50.34 -6.62
C LEU A 447 7.42 -51.20 -5.80
N SER A 448 6.15 -51.26 -6.19
CA SER A 448 5.15 -52.11 -5.55
C SER A 448 4.67 -53.19 -6.51
N VAL A 449 4.38 -54.37 -5.97
CA VAL A 449 3.74 -55.46 -6.69
C VAL A 449 2.50 -55.87 -5.93
N THR A 450 1.41 -56.02 -6.65
CA THR A 450 0.19 -56.69 -6.19
C THR A 450 0.18 -58.08 -6.82
N PHE A 451 0.22 -59.11 -5.98
CA PHE A 451 0.08 -60.49 -6.37
C PHE A 451 -1.32 -60.99 -6.02
N THR A 452 -2.04 -61.46 -7.03
CA THR A 452 -3.39 -62.02 -6.90
C THR A 452 -3.30 -63.54 -7.02
N PRO A 453 -3.53 -64.30 -5.93
CA PRO A 453 -3.57 -65.76 -5.98
C PRO A 453 -4.65 -66.29 -6.93
N SER A 454 -4.41 -67.48 -7.49
CA SER A 454 -5.45 -68.22 -8.24
C SER A 454 -6.52 -68.80 -7.29
N ASP A 455 -6.11 -69.26 -6.10
CA ASP A 455 -7.02 -69.64 -5.01
C ASP A 455 -7.27 -68.42 -4.10
N GLN A 456 -8.35 -67.70 -4.39
CA GLN A 456 -8.73 -66.51 -3.63
C GLN A 456 -9.60 -66.85 -2.41
N ASP A 457 -10.03 -68.09 -2.22
CA ASP A 457 -10.84 -68.50 -1.07
C ASP A 457 -9.96 -68.68 0.16
N ASN A 458 -8.82 -69.38 0.00
CA ASN A 458 -7.88 -69.65 1.08
C ASN A 458 -6.79 -68.58 1.22
N TYR A 459 -6.42 -67.88 0.13
CA TYR A 459 -5.34 -66.89 0.14
C TYR A 459 -5.83 -65.46 -0.10
N SER A 460 -5.25 -64.51 0.63
CA SER A 460 -5.47 -63.09 0.39
C SER A 460 -4.54 -62.55 -0.70
N VAL A 461 -4.96 -61.48 -1.38
CA VAL A 461 -4.08 -60.68 -2.24
C VAL A 461 -2.89 -60.22 -1.40
N ALA A 462 -1.67 -60.50 -1.87
CA ALA A 462 -0.45 -60.07 -1.22
C ALA A 462 0.13 -58.88 -1.96
N THR A 463 0.53 -57.84 -1.22
CA THR A 463 1.34 -56.75 -1.75
C THR A 463 2.74 -56.82 -1.16
N LYS A 464 3.74 -56.45 -1.95
CA LYS A 464 5.10 -56.20 -1.47
C LYS A 464 5.65 -54.99 -2.17
N SER A 465 6.46 -54.21 -1.46
CA SER A 465 7.20 -53.11 -2.06
C SER A 465 8.69 -53.30 -1.81
N VAL A 466 9.51 -52.90 -2.78
CA VAL A 466 10.97 -52.86 -2.68
C VAL A 466 11.46 -51.45 -3.04
N PRO A 467 12.40 -50.88 -2.27
CA PRO A 467 13.02 -49.62 -2.62
C PRO A 467 13.95 -49.82 -3.82
N LEU A 468 13.85 -48.93 -4.81
CA LEU A 468 14.82 -48.75 -5.88
C LEU A 468 15.55 -47.41 -5.67
N THR A 469 16.85 -47.39 -5.92
CA THR A 469 17.60 -46.14 -6.03
C THR A 469 17.79 -45.80 -7.50
N VAL A 470 17.36 -44.61 -7.90
CA VAL A 470 17.59 -44.06 -9.24
C VAL A 470 18.64 -42.95 -9.13
N THR A 471 19.83 -43.17 -9.67
CA THR A 471 20.97 -42.25 -9.57
C THR A 471 21.03 -41.30 -10.76
N GLY A 472 21.23 -40.01 -10.50
CA GLY A 472 21.34 -38.98 -11.52
C GLY A 472 21.07 -37.57 -10.99
N GLY A 473 21.22 -36.60 -11.88
CA GLY A 473 21.02 -35.17 -11.63
C GLY A 473 21.77 -34.34 -12.68
N ILE A 474 21.58 -33.02 -12.67
CA ILE A 474 22.40 -32.07 -13.45
C ILE A 474 23.07 -31.04 -12.55
N THR A 475 24.31 -30.69 -12.89
CA THR A 475 24.91 -29.43 -12.42
C THR A 475 24.42 -28.31 -13.31
N ILE A 476 23.86 -27.25 -12.72
CA ILE A 476 23.48 -26.02 -13.42
C ILE A 476 24.52 -24.96 -13.07
N THR A 477 25.02 -24.22 -14.07
CA THR A 477 25.89 -23.06 -13.87
C THR A 477 25.19 -21.80 -14.40
N LEU A 478 25.20 -20.74 -13.60
CA LEU A 478 24.64 -19.43 -13.94
C LEU A 478 25.71 -18.51 -14.54
N SER A 479 25.33 -17.67 -15.49
CA SER A 479 26.18 -16.64 -16.09
C SER A 479 25.38 -15.37 -16.40
N GLY A 480 26.06 -14.24 -16.64
CA GLY A 480 25.38 -12.96 -16.89
C GLY A 480 24.65 -12.38 -15.67
N LEU A 481 25.20 -12.60 -14.47
CA LEU A 481 24.63 -12.13 -13.19
C LEU A 481 24.79 -10.61 -12.93
N THR A 482 25.38 -9.87 -13.87
CA THR A 482 25.52 -8.40 -13.79
C THR A 482 25.07 -7.76 -15.09
N ALA A 483 24.33 -6.66 -14.97
CA ALA A 483 23.89 -5.84 -16.09
C ALA A 483 23.78 -4.36 -15.65
N SER A 484 23.64 -3.47 -16.63
CA SER A 484 23.20 -2.09 -16.41
C SER A 484 21.78 -1.90 -16.94
N TYR A 485 21.04 -0.97 -16.35
CA TYR A 485 19.75 -0.56 -16.87
C TYR A 485 19.90 0.06 -18.27
N ASP A 486 19.09 -0.41 -19.23
CA ASP A 486 18.99 0.14 -20.58
C ASP A 486 17.57 0.08 -21.14
N GLY A 487 16.58 -0.06 -20.25
CA GLY A 487 15.18 -0.17 -20.63
C GLY A 487 14.73 -1.54 -21.16
N THR A 488 15.64 -2.52 -21.29
CA THR A 488 15.30 -3.88 -21.79
C THR A 488 15.30 -4.94 -20.67
N PRO A 489 14.48 -6.00 -20.76
CA PRO A 489 14.53 -7.12 -19.80
C PRO A 489 15.87 -7.85 -19.82
N LYS A 490 16.40 -8.23 -18.65
CA LYS A 490 17.69 -8.90 -18.46
C LYS A 490 17.52 -10.33 -18.00
N SER A 491 17.87 -11.27 -18.87
CA SER A 491 17.91 -12.70 -18.57
C SER A 491 19.33 -13.18 -18.28
N VAL A 492 19.50 -14.06 -17.30
CA VAL A 492 20.76 -14.78 -17.05
C VAL A 492 20.94 -15.93 -18.04
N GLY A 493 22.19 -16.29 -18.31
CA GLY A 493 22.54 -17.51 -19.03
C GLY A 493 22.61 -18.72 -18.12
N THR A 494 22.28 -19.90 -18.66
CA THR A 494 22.45 -21.19 -17.98
C THR A 494 23.25 -22.16 -18.85
N SER A 495 24.06 -23.00 -18.21
CA SER A 495 24.64 -24.19 -18.83
C SER A 495 24.45 -25.40 -17.91
N THR A 496 24.34 -26.58 -18.50
CA THR A 496 24.07 -27.84 -17.78
C THR A 496 25.17 -28.87 -18.01
N VAL A 497 25.41 -29.71 -17.01
CA VAL A 497 26.23 -30.93 -17.11
C VAL A 497 25.41 -32.11 -16.59
N PRO A 498 25.05 -33.10 -17.43
CA PRO A 498 25.29 -33.18 -18.88
C PRO A 498 24.62 -32.04 -19.69
N PRO A 499 25.19 -31.66 -20.84
CA PRO A 499 24.70 -30.51 -21.63
C PRO A 499 23.36 -30.78 -22.31
N GLY A 500 22.64 -29.69 -22.62
CA GLY A 500 21.38 -29.72 -23.36
C GLY A 500 20.15 -30.08 -22.52
N LYS A 501 20.28 -30.19 -21.19
CA LYS A 501 19.15 -30.42 -20.27
C LYS A 501 18.38 -29.13 -20.01
N PRO A 502 17.03 -29.15 -20.03
CA PRO A 502 16.21 -27.95 -19.93
C PRO A 502 16.18 -27.42 -18.49
N VAL A 503 16.17 -26.09 -18.37
CA VAL A 503 16.21 -25.36 -17.10
C VAL A 503 15.13 -24.28 -17.11
N GLN A 504 14.36 -24.19 -16.03
CA GLN A 504 13.46 -23.06 -15.75
C GLN A 504 14.20 -22.06 -14.88
N ILE A 505 13.99 -20.77 -15.13
CA ILE A 505 14.67 -19.68 -14.42
C ILE A 505 13.60 -18.75 -13.85
N THR A 506 13.76 -18.38 -12.58
CA THR A 506 12.92 -17.37 -11.94
C THR A 506 13.77 -16.28 -11.28
N TYR A 507 13.20 -15.08 -11.20
CA TYR A 507 13.76 -13.85 -10.65
C TYR A 507 12.82 -13.38 -9.53
N ASN A 508 13.25 -13.48 -8.27
CA ASN A 508 12.37 -13.31 -7.10
C ASN A 508 11.07 -14.14 -7.20
N GLY A 509 11.15 -15.35 -7.78
CA GLY A 509 10.00 -16.25 -8.02
C GLY A 509 9.21 -15.99 -9.31
N SER A 510 9.44 -14.89 -10.03
CA SER A 510 8.80 -14.62 -11.33
C SER A 510 9.57 -15.23 -12.50
N SER A 511 8.89 -15.83 -13.48
CA SER A 511 9.52 -16.29 -14.73
C SER A 511 9.83 -15.16 -15.73
N SER A 512 9.31 -13.94 -15.48
CA SER A 512 9.58 -12.78 -16.34
C SER A 512 10.94 -12.16 -16.01
N ALA A 513 11.77 -11.95 -17.03
CA ALA A 513 13.07 -11.31 -16.87
C ALA A 513 12.92 -9.86 -16.35
N PRO A 514 13.62 -9.46 -15.28
CA PRO A 514 13.52 -8.12 -14.70
C PRO A 514 14.10 -7.06 -15.65
N ARG A 515 13.50 -5.87 -15.64
CA ARG A 515 13.93 -4.71 -16.45
C ARG A 515 14.57 -3.59 -15.62
N ASN A 516 14.02 -3.33 -14.44
CA ASN A 516 14.43 -2.20 -13.60
C ASN A 516 15.79 -2.44 -12.94
N ALA A 517 16.43 -1.37 -12.48
CA ALA A 517 17.61 -1.48 -11.64
C ALA A 517 17.24 -2.10 -10.28
N GLY A 518 18.13 -2.92 -9.73
CA GLY A 518 17.88 -3.65 -8.50
C GLY A 518 18.65 -4.95 -8.38
N SER A 519 18.33 -5.70 -7.32
CA SER A 519 18.85 -7.04 -7.06
C SER A 519 17.73 -8.07 -7.15
N TYR A 520 17.96 -9.11 -7.94
CA TYR A 520 16.99 -10.16 -8.22
C TYR A 520 17.61 -11.52 -7.87
N GLN A 521 17.01 -12.22 -6.90
CA GLN A 521 17.37 -13.59 -6.59
C GLN A 521 17.01 -14.48 -7.77
N VAL A 522 18.03 -15.10 -8.35
CA VAL A 522 17.92 -16.02 -9.49
C VAL A 522 17.83 -17.43 -8.93
N LEU A 523 16.77 -18.15 -9.27
CA LEU A 523 16.64 -19.57 -9.01
C LEU A 523 16.45 -20.30 -10.33
N ALA A 524 17.42 -21.15 -10.68
CA ALA A 524 17.40 -22.01 -11.84
C ALA A 524 17.16 -23.46 -11.42
N THR A 525 16.14 -24.11 -11.97
CA THR A 525 15.75 -25.49 -11.66
C THR A 525 15.70 -26.35 -12.92
N GLY A 526 16.24 -27.57 -12.84
CA GLY A 526 16.09 -28.56 -13.90
C GLY A 526 14.62 -28.96 -14.05
N SER A 527 14.06 -28.77 -15.24
CA SER A 527 12.63 -29.04 -15.51
C SER A 527 12.32 -30.47 -15.95
N ASP A 528 13.36 -31.30 -16.14
CA ASP A 528 13.24 -32.72 -16.43
C ASP A 528 13.20 -33.51 -15.10
N PRO A 529 12.10 -34.21 -14.75
CA PRO A 529 12.01 -34.99 -13.51
C PRO A 529 13.02 -36.13 -13.40
N ALA A 530 13.60 -36.59 -14.52
CA ALA A 530 14.69 -37.57 -14.51
C ALA A 530 16.06 -36.92 -14.25
N TYR A 531 16.20 -35.60 -14.35
CA TYR A 531 17.46 -34.89 -14.13
C TYR A 531 17.25 -33.62 -13.31
N PRO A 532 16.89 -33.73 -12.02
CA PRO A 532 16.81 -32.57 -11.16
C PRO A 532 18.19 -31.94 -10.97
N GLY A 533 18.17 -30.63 -10.81
CA GLY A 533 19.32 -29.83 -10.45
C GLY A 533 18.82 -28.45 -10.02
N VAL A 534 19.58 -27.78 -9.18
CA VAL A 534 19.28 -26.43 -8.74
C VAL A 534 20.56 -25.61 -8.70
N ALA A 535 20.46 -24.36 -9.14
CA ALA A 535 21.47 -23.34 -8.91
C ALA A 535 20.77 -22.04 -8.51
N SER A 536 21.34 -21.36 -7.52
CA SER A 536 20.92 -20.02 -7.11
C SER A 536 22.03 -19.01 -7.35
N GLY A 537 21.65 -17.77 -7.54
CA GLY A 537 22.54 -16.63 -7.72
C GLY A 537 21.78 -15.32 -7.57
N GLN A 538 22.44 -14.19 -7.79
CA GLN A 538 21.82 -12.87 -7.71
C GLN A 538 22.16 -12.09 -8.97
N LEU A 539 21.14 -11.74 -9.75
CA LEU A 539 21.25 -10.82 -10.88
C LEU A 539 21.20 -9.39 -10.32
N VAL A 540 22.27 -8.62 -10.54
CA VAL A 540 22.36 -7.21 -10.18
C VAL A 540 22.25 -6.36 -11.45
N ILE A 541 21.18 -5.56 -11.53
CA ILE A 541 21.00 -4.55 -12.58
C ILE A 541 21.36 -3.20 -11.97
N ALA A 542 22.52 -2.66 -12.33
CA ALA A 542 22.99 -1.36 -11.86
C ALA A 542 22.18 -0.21 -12.52
N PRO A 543 21.88 0.88 -11.79
CA PRO A 543 21.27 2.08 -12.38
C PRO A 543 22.12 2.66 -13.52
N ALA A 544 21.46 3.22 -14.53
CA ALA A 544 22.13 3.90 -15.63
C ALA A 544 22.64 5.29 -15.21
N PRO A 545 23.83 5.73 -15.65
CA PRO A 545 24.29 7.10 -15.41
C PRO A 545 23.45 8.09 -16.24
N LEU A 546 22.92 9.13 -15.60
CA LEU A 546 22.10 10.16 -16.23
C LEU A 546 22.63 11.54 -15.87
N THR A 547 23.10 12.32 -16.84
CA THR A 547 23.54 13.69 -16.60
C THR A 547 22.36 14.64 -16.72
N VAL A 548 22.19 15.52 -15.72
CA VAL A 548 21.20 16.60 -15.73
C VAL A 548 21.92 17.92 -15.51
N THR A 549 21.74 18.87 -16.41
CA THR A 549 22.39 20.18 -16.38
C THR A 549 21.34 21.27 -16.30
N ALA A 550 21.31 22.01 -15.18
CA ALA A 550 20.44 23.18 -15.04
C ALA A 550 20.83 24.27 -16.06
N LEU A 551 19.85 25.06 -16.52
CA LEU A 551 20.10 26.20 -17.40
C LEU A 551 20.15 27.50 -16.59
N PRO A 552 21.11 28.41 -16.87
CA PRO A 552 21.11 29.73 -16.26
C PRO A 552 19.85 30.53 -16.61
N GLN A 553 19.26 31.20 -15.62
CA GLN A 553 18.04 32.00 -15.78
C GLN A 553 18.14 33.28 -14.93
N SER A 554 17.36 34.32 -15.26
CA SER A 554 17.31 35.54 -14.46
C SER A 554 15.90 36.14 -14.31
N LYS A 555 15.72 36.93 -13.26
CA LYS A 555 14.53 37.77 -13.04
C LYS A 555 14.94 39.19 -12.63
N GLY A 556 14.03 40.15 -12.77
CA GLY A 556 14.20 41.46 -12.14
C GLY A 556 13.82 41.39 -10.65
N PHE A 557 14.48 42.18 -9.82
CA PHE A 557 14.11 42.37 -8.42
C PHE A 557 12.59 42.63 -8.26
N GLY A 558 11.97 41.99 -7.26
CA GLY A 558 10.52 42.07 -7.00
C GLY A 558 9.63 41.24 -7.95
N SER A 559 10.18 40.58 -8.97
CA SER A 559 9.43 39.63 -9.81
C SER A 559 9.29 38.26 -9.13
N LEU A 560 8.24 37.51 -9.48
CA LEU A 560 8.16 36.09 -9.16
C LEU A 560 9.24 35.28 -9.89
N ASP A 561 9.59 34.13 -9.33
CA ASP A 561 10.53 33.20 -9.98
C ASP A 561 9.88 32.54 -11.21
N PRO A 562 10.59 32.45 -12.35
CA PRO A 562 10.18 31.58 -13.44
C PRO A 562 10.39 30.11 -13.06
N LEU A 563 9.70 29.20 -13.75
CA LEU A 563 9.99 27.77 -13.64
C LEU A 563 11.46 27.51 -14.05
N LEU A 564 12.19 26.80 -13.19
CA LEU A 564 13.58 26.45 -13.43
C LEU A 564 13.68 25.30 -14.45
N THR A 565 14.62 25.43 -15.39
CA THR A 565 14.76 24.56 -16.56
C THR A 565 16.11 23.84 -16.60
N TYR A 566 16.15 22.70 -17.29
CA TYR A 566 17.35 21.88 -17.43
C TYR A 566 17.37 21.17 -18.79
N GLN A 567 18.55 20.66 -19.14
CA GLN A 567 18.76 19.66 -20.18
C GLN A 567 19.28 18.37 -19.56
N TYR A 568 19.15 17.24 -20.25
CA TYR A 568 19.59 15.94 -19.76
C TYR A 568 20.15 15.07 -20.89
N SER A 569 21.02 14.12 -20.54
CA SER A 569 21.56 13.11 -21.46
C SER A 569 21.89 11.81 -20.72
N GLY A 570 21.68 10.67 -21.39
CA GLY A 570 21.88 9.33 -20.81
C GLY A 570 20.61 8.55 -20.47
N LEU A 571 19.42 8.99 -20.89
CA LEU A 571 18.22 8.14 -20.81
C LEU A 571 18.37 6.89 -21.68
N ALA A 572 17.80 5.78 -21.21
CA ALA A 572 17.66 4.55 -21.97
C ALA A 572 16.77 4.75 -23.21
N PRO A 573 16.98 4.00 -24.32
CA PRO A 573 16.24 4.21 -25.57
C PRO A 573 14.73 3.99 -25.49
N THR A 574 14.22 3.31 -24.47
CA THR A 574 12.77 3.09 -24.25
C THR A 574 12.10 4.18 -23.42
N ASP A 575 12.89 5.09 -22.85
CA ASP A 575 12.43 6.02 -21.84
C ASP A 575 12.32 7.45 -22.40
N SER A 576 11.61 8.32 -21.68
CA SER A 576 11.37 9.70 -22.10
C SER A 576 11.41 10.65 -20.90
N ALA A 577 11.20 11.94 -21.13
CA ALA A 577 11.14 12.96 -20.06
C ALA A 577 10.15 12.61 -18.92
N ALA A 578 9.16 11.74 -19.18
CA ALA A 578 8.19 11.29 -18.18
C ALA A 578 8.80 10.49 -17.01
N VAL A 579 10.06 10.05 -17.08
CA VAL A 579 10.75 9.44 -15.90
C VAL A 579 11.14 10.47 -14.84
N PHE A 580 11.21 11.76 -15.20
CA PHE A 580 11.55 12.82 -14.26
C PHE A 580 10.33 13.25 -13.42
N GLY A 581 10.52 13.29 -12.11
CA GLY A 581 9.59 13.87 -11.14
C GLY A 581 10.29 14.86 -10.20
N GLY A 582 9.51 15.68 -9.49
CA GLY A 582 10.05 16.76 -8.67
C GLY A 582 10.49 17.97 -9.48
N VAL A 583 11.19 18.91 -8.83
CA VAL A 583 11.62 20.19 -9.43
C VAL A 583 13.02 20.58 -8.95
N LEU A 584 13.71 21.37 -9.77
CA LEU A 584 14.93 22.07 -9.35
C LEU A 584 14.62 23.07 -8.23
N SER A 585 15.67 23.51 -7.54
CA SER A 585 15.58 24.56 -6.52
C SER A 585 16.72 25.56 -6.70
N ARG A 586 16.63 26.74 -6.07
CA ARG A 586 17.72 27.70 -6.00
C ARG A 586 18.01 28.11 -4.56
N GLY A 587 19.17 28.72 -4.34
CA GLY A 587 19.47 29.41 -3.08
C GLY A 587 18.40 30.46 -2.75
N GLY A 588 17.97 30.49 -1.48
CA GLY A 588 16.97 31.42 -0.98
C GLY A 588 17.51 32.85 -0.83
N GLY A 589 16.60 33.83 -0.89
CA GLY A 589 16.91 35.26 -0.85
C GLY A 589 16.44 35.98 -2.11
N GLU A 590 16.23 37.29 -1.98
CA GLU A 590 15.62 38.15 -3.02
C GLU A 590 16.46 39.37 -3.38
N ALA A 591 17.59 39.61 -2.71
CA ALA A 591 18.46 40.74 -3.03
C ALA A 591 19.08 40.57 -4.44
N PRO A 592 19.36 41.65 -5.18
CA PRO A 592 20.07 41.56 -6.45
C PRO A 592 21.42 40.85 -6.28
N GLY A 593 21.69 39.84 -7.11
CA GLY A 593 22.80 38.90 -6.90
C GLY A 593 22.65 37.60 -7.67
N SER A 594 23.54 36.64 -7.42
CA SER A 594 23.52 35.31 -8.05
C SER A 594 23.30 34.21 -7.03
N TYR A 595 22.39 33.29 -7.35
CA TYR A 595 21.94 32.19 -6.51
C TYR A 595 22.20 30.86 -7.23
N GLY A 596 22.82 29.89 -6.57
CA GLY A 596 23.06 28.58 -7.17
C GLY A 596 21.75 27.82 -7.41
N ILE A 597 21.55 27.30 -8.61
CA ILE A 597 20.50 26.33 -8.95
C ILE A 597 21.02 24.93 -8.58
N THR A 598 20.27 24.25 -7.72
CA THR A 598 20.54 22.90 -7.21
C THR A 598 19.48 21.91 -7.71
N GLN A 599 19.76 20.62 -7.58
CA GLN A 599 18.86 19.55 -8.02
C GLN A 599 17.47 19.61 -7.38
N GLY A 600 17.35 20.19 -6.17
CA GLY A 600 16.08 20.27 -5.46
C GLY A 600 15.49 18.89 -5.18
N SER A 601 14.24 18.68 -5.55
CA SER A 601 13.54 17.39 -5.47
C SER A 601 13.58 16.59 -6.78
N LEU A 602 14.29 17.08 -7.81
CA LEU A 602 14.34 16.43 -9.12
C LEU A 602 14.94 15.02 -9.04
N SER A 603 14.19 14.02 -9.51
CA SER A 603 14.55 12.60 -9.50
C SER A 603 14.13 11.94 -10.81
N ALA A 604 14.84 10.88 -11.23
CA ALA A 604 14.52 10.03 -12.38
C ALA A 604 14.13 8.60 -11.95
N GLY A 605 13.80 8.41 -10.66
CA GLY A 605 13.52 7.10 -10.08
C GLY A 605 14.78 6.24 -9.86
N GLY A 606 14.58 5.04 -9.32
CA GLY A 606 15.69 4.12 -8.95
C GLY A 606 16.45 3.50 -10.13
N ASN A 607 15.95 3.65 -11.36
CA ASN A 607 16.60 3.12 -12.57
C ASN A 607 17.81 3.94 -13.03
N TYR A 608 17.96 5.17 -12.53
CA TYR A 608 19.01 6.10 -12.94
C TYR A 608 19.78 6.67 -11.75
N LEU A 609 21.08 6.87 -11.94
CA LEU A 609 21.93 7.64 -11.02
C LEU A 609 22.17 9.02 -11.63
N ILE A 610 21.51 10.05 -11.07
CA ILE A 610 21.66 11.43 -11.55
C ILE A 610 23.03 11.98 -11.17
N SER A 611 23.78 12.43 -12.19
CA SER A 611 24.92 13.33 -12.06
C SER A 611 24.43 14.75 -12.38
N PHE A 612 24.22 15.56 -11.34
CA PHE A 612 23.66 16.90 -11.47
C PHE A 612 24.75 17.96 -11.63
N VAL A 613 24.60 18.80 -12.65
CA VAL A 613 25.42 19.99 -12.93
C VAL A 613 24.57 21.24 -12.69
N GLY A 614 24.93 22.00 -11.66
CA GLY A 614 24.24 23.24 -11.30
C GLY A 614 24.51 24.41 -12.24
N ALA A 615 23.68 25.44 -12.13
CA ALA A 615 23.80 26.70 -12.87
C ALA A 615 23.54 27.89 -11.93
N LEU A 616 23.57 29.12 -12.45
CA LEU A 616 23.25 30.32 -11.68
C LEU A 616 21.87 30.89 -12.05
N PHE A 617 21.14 31.28 -11.02
CA PHE A 617 19.93 32.10 -11.11
C PHE A 617 20.26 33.53 -10.68
N THR A 618 20.09 34.51 -11.56
CA THR A 618 20.47 35.90 -11.28
C THR A 618 19.23 36.76 -11.00
N ILE A 619 19.28 37.55 -9.93
CA ILE A 619 18.30 38.61 -9.66
C ILE A 619 18.94 39.94 -10.07
N ASP A 620 18.44 40.53 -11.15
CA ASP A 620 18.91 41.79 -11.70
C ASP A 620 18.35 42.97 -10.90
N PRO A 621 19.14 44.02 -10.58
CA PRO A 621 18.61 45.27 -10.06
C PRO A 621 17.59 45.87 -11.03
N VAL A 622 16.58 46.54 -10.47
CA VAL A 622 15.55 47.28 -11.21
C VAL A 622 15.54 48.72 -10.71
N PHE A 623 15.52 49.67 -11.64
CA PHE A 623 15.56 51.10 -11.39
C PHE A 623 14.31 51.78 -11.95
N ASN A 624 13.89 52.85 -11.29
CA ASN A 624 12.71 53.62 -11.64
C ASN A 624 13.08 54.84 -12.49
N VAL A 625 12.49 54.92 -13.69
CA VAL A 625 12.50 56.10 -14.55
C VAL A 625 11.19 56.86 -14.34
N THR A 626 11.28 58.03 -13.72
CA THR A 626 10.10 58.86 -13.38
C THR A 626 9.84 59.91 -14.46
N PRO A 627 8.71 59.86 -15.17
CA PRO A 627 8.32 60.92 -16.10
C PRO A 627 7.80 62.15 -15.35
N LEU A 628 8.39 63.31 -15.65
CA LEU A 628 8.05 64.62 -15.07
C LEU A 628 7.74 65.63 -16.19
N PRO A 629 6.53 65.59 -16.79
CA PRO A 629 6.12 66.59 -17.76
C PRO A 629 5.88 67.95 -17.09
N GLY A 630 6.40 69.01 -17.71
CA GLY A 630 6.05 70.39 -17.37
C GLY A 630 4.64 70.75 -17.84
N LEU A 631 4.17 71.92 -17.40
CA LEU A 631 2.90 72.49 -17.88
C LEU A 631 2.93 72.65 -19.41
N GLY A 632 1.79 72.37 -20.06
CA GLY A 632 1.66 72.49 -21.52
C GLY A 632 1.87 71.22 -22.34
N GLY A 633 2.03 70.05 -21.71
CA GLY A 633 2.12 68.78 -22.45
C GLY A 633 2.15 67.55 -21.55
N SER A 634 2.61 66.43 -22.10
CA SER A 634 2.61 65.13 -21.41
C SER A 634 3.74 64.22 -21.91
N LEU A 635 4.14 63.29 -21.06
CA LEU A 635 5.01 62.17 -21.37
C LEU A 635 4.19 60.88 -21.30
N VAL A 636 4.24 60.04 -22.34
CA VAL A 636 3.50 58.78 -22.41
C VAL A 636 4.48 57.61 -22.57
N PRO A 637 4.53 56.64 -21.65
CA PRO A 637 3.66 56.47 -20.48
C PRO A 637 3.90 57.51 -19.38
N ALA A 638 2.82 57.96 -18.73
CA ALA A 638 2.87 58.94 -17.64
C ALA A 638 3.15 58.32 -16.25
N THR A 639 3.24 57.00 -16.17
CA THR A 639 3.59 56.26 -14.95
C THR A 639 5.09 55.97 -14.90
N VAL A 640 5.63 55.82 -13.69
CA VAL A 640 7.02 55.38 -13.46
C VAL A 640 7.28 54.08 -14.22
N GLN A 641 8.36 54.04 -14.99
CA GLN A 641 8.80 52.86 -15.72
C GLN A 641 9.92 52.16 -14.96
N SER A 642 9.73 50.89 -14.62
CA SER A 642 10.74 50.08 -13.94
C SER A 642 11.59 49.32 -14.97
N VAL A 643 12.90 49.58 -14.98
CA VAL A 643 13.86 49.11 -16.00
C VAL A 643 14.95 48.31 -15.32
N ARG A 644 15.32 47.13 -15.85
CA ARG A 644 16.47 46.36 -15.33
C ARG A 644 17.79 47.13 -15.55
N LEU A 645 18.81 46.85 -14.75
CA LEU A 645 20.18 47.35 -14.93
C LEU A 645 20.61 47.30 -16.42
N ASN A 646 21.10 48.42 -16.93
CA ASN A 646 21.53 48.67 -18.31
C ASN A 646 20.42 48.64 -19.39
N GLY A 647 19.15 48.49 -19.02
CA GLY A 647 18.01 48.67 -19.93
C GLY A 647 17.77 50.14 -20.28
N THR A 648 16.82 50.39 -21.18
CA THR A 648 16.38 51.73 -21.60
C THR A 648 14.86 51.86 -21.50
N ALA A 649 14.36 53.08 -21.31
CA ALA A 649 12.95 53.42 -21.41
C ALA A 649 12.70 54.41 -22.57
N SER A 650 11.50 54.38 -23.15
CA SER A 650 11.07 55.37 -24.14
C SER A 650 9.75 56.02 -23.73
N PHE A 651 9.62 57.31 -24.04
CA PHE A 651 8.44 58.12 -23.79
C PHE A 651 8.09 58.91 -25.06
N SER A 652 6.81 58.98 -25.41
CA SER A 652 6.32 59.94 -26.41
C SER A 652 6.07 61.28 -25.73
N VAL A 653 6.61 62.35 -26.30
CA VAL A 653 6.53 63.72 -25.83
C VAL A 653 5.41 64.42 -26.60
N ILE A 654 4.29 64.68 -25.94
CA ILE A 654 3.06 65.17 -26.57
C ILE A 654 2.74 66.56 -26.03
N PRO A 655 2.96 67.64 -26.79
CA PRO A 655 2.46 68.97 -26.45
C PRO A 655 0.93 69.00 -26.39
N ALA A 656 0.38 69.81 -25.49
CA ALA A 656 -1.04 70.12 -25.50
C ALA A 656 -1.35 71.11 -26.64
N THR A 657 -2.61 71.16 -27.11
CA THR A 657 -3.06 72.16 -28.09
C THR A 657 -2.66 73.58 -27.67
N GLY A 658 -1.91 74.27 -28.52
CA GLY A 658 -1.39 75.61 -28.25
C GLY A 658 0.01 75.66 -27.62
N TYR A 659 0.69 74.52 -27.49
CA TYR A 659 2.06 74.43 -27.00
C TYR A 659 2.95 73.68 -27.99
N ARG A 660 4.27 73.94 -27.90
CA ARG A 660 5.33 73.15 -28.55
C ARG A 660 6.32 72.62 -27.52
N THR A 661 6.98 71.51 -27.82
CA THR A 661 8.12 71.01 -27.02
C THR A 661 9.28 72.01 -27.12
N LEU A 662 9.84 72.43 -25.98
CA LEU A 662 11.06 73.25 -25.91
C LEU A 662 12.28 72.35 -25.72
N THR A 663 12.26 71.51 -24.68
CA THR A 663 13.29 70.52 -24.40
C THR A 663 12.65 69.25 -23.85
N ALA A 664 13.23 68.09 -24.14
CA ALA A 664 12.93 66.85 -23.44
C ALA A 664 14.22 66.04 -23.26
N GLY A 665 14.43 65.47 -22.08
CA GLY A 665 15.70 64.85 -21.70
C GLY A 665 15.67 64.21 -20.31
N GLY A 666 16.85 63.95 -19.75
CA GLY A 666 17.02 63.24 -18.47
C GLY A 666 17.43 61.77 -18.66
N CYS A 667 17.86 61.11 -17.59
CA CYS A 667 18.40 59.73 -17.61
C CYS A 667 19.46 59.46 -18.72
N GLY A 668 20.30 60.45 -19.06
CA GLY A 668 21.27 60.35 -20.16
C GLY A 668 20.65 60.15 -21.55
N GLY A 669 19.36 60.41 -21.71
CA GLY A 669 18.59 60.18 -22.93
C GLY A 669 18.64 61.31 -23.94
N SER A 670 18.06 61.05 -25.11
CA SER A 670 17.92 62.01 -26.22
C SER A 670 16.53 61.94 -26.86
N LEU A 671 16.07 63.08 -27.37
CA LEU A 671 14.82 63.23 -28.10
C LEU A 671 15.07 63.07 -29.60
N ALA A 672 14.33 62.17 -30.25
CA ALA A 672 14.32 62.00 -31.69
C ALA A 672 12.88 62.10 -32.21
N GLY A 673 12.56 63.18 -32.92
CA GLY A 673 11.17 63.52 -33.25
C GLY A 673 10.36 63.81 -31.98
N ASP A 674 9.26 63.10 -31.81
CA ASP A 674 8.42 63.11 -30.60
C ASP A 674 8.86 62.07 -29.55
N ARG A 675 9.86 61.21 -29.82
CA ARG A 675 10.23 60.10 -28.94
C ARG A 675 11.50 60.39 -28.15
N LEU A 676 11.35 60.56 -26.84
CA LEU A 676 12.46 60.59 -25.88
C LEU A 676 12.85 59.15 -25.50
N THR A 677 14.12 58.78 -25.66
CA THR A 677 14.65 57.49 -25.19
C THR A 677 15.82 57.70 -24.24
N THR A 678 15.81 57.03 -23.09
CA THR A 678 16.87 57.14 -22.08
C THR A 678 18.18 56.54 -22.56
N GLY A 679 19.29 56.92 -21.90
CA GLY A 679 20.49 56.10 -21.91
C GLY A 679 20.28 54.79 -21.13
N THR A 680 21.33 53.97 -21.04
CA THR A 680 21.34 52.77 -20.20
C THR A 680 21.16 53.13 -18.73
N VAL A 681 20.10 52.63 -18.09
CA VAL A 681 19.73 53.00 -16.72
C VAL A 681 20.50 52.15 -15.70
N SER A 682 21.24 52.80 -14.80
CA SER A 682 22.03 52.17 -13.73
C SER A 682 21.75 52.72 -12.32
N ALA A 683 20.77 53.62 -12.20
CA ALA A 683 20.27 54.21 -10.96
C ALA A 683 18.87 54.78 -11.23
N ASP A 684 18.08 54.99 -10.16
CA ASP A 684 16.80 55.72 -10.25
C ASP A 684 17.03 57.12 -10.81
N CYS A 685 16.19 57.55 -11.75
CA CYS A 685 16.35 58.81 -12.45
C CYS A 685 15.00 59.35 -12.95
N SER A 686 15.00 60.58 -13.44
CA SER A 686 13.83 61.21 -14.05
C SER A 686 14.09 61.65 -15.49
N VAL A 687 13.02 61.63 -16.28
CA VAL A 687 12.96 62.30 -17.58
C VAL A 687 12.01 63.48 -17.48
N THR A 688 12.40 64.61 -18.05
CA THR A 688 11.63 65.86 -18.04
C THR A 688 11.30 66.27 -19.47
N ALA A 689 10.17 66.96 -19.63
CA ALA A 689 9.83 67.68 -20.85
C ALA A 689 9.29 69.06 -20.48
N SER A 690 9.75 70.10 -21.18
CA SER A 690 9.25 71.46 -21.03
C SER A 690 8.55 71.91 -22.31
N PHE A 691 7.48 72.68 -22.15
CA PHE A 691 6.63 73.14 -23.24
C PHE A 691 6.47 74.66 -23.16
N GLY A 692 6.34 75.31 -24.30
CA GLY A 692 6.12 76.76 -24.41
C GLY A 692 4.94 77.04 -25.30
N LEU A 693 4.23 78.14 -25.05
CA LEU A 693 3.11 78.56 -25.88
C LEU A 693 3.59 78.84 -27.31
N ILE A 694 2.78 78.46 -28.28
CA ILE A 694 2.88 79.01 -29.65
C ILE A 694 2.12 80.35 -29.68
N GLY A 695 2.47 81.24 -30.60
CA GLY A 695 1.96 82.62 -30.65
C GLY A 695 2.55 83.57 -29.59
N ASP A 696 3.33 83.07 -28.63
CA ASP A 696 4.15 83.84 -27.68
C ASP A 696 5.47 84.19 -28.37
N LEU A 697 5.55 85.37 -29.00
CA LEU A 697 6.74 85.77 -29.76
C LEU A 697 7.83 86.28 -28.82
N ASN A 698 7.46 87.06 -27.80
CA ASN A 698 8.42 87.69 -26.89
C ASN A 698 9.05 86.70 -25.88
N GLY A 699 8.37 85.60 -25.54
CA GLY A 699 8.81 84.56 -24.61
C GLY A 699 8.48 84.81 -23.14
N ASP A 700 7.54 85.69 -22.83
CA ASP A 700 7.15 86.02 -21.45
C ASP A 700 6.20 84.99 -20.82
N GLY A 701 5.77 83.99 -21.59
CA GLY A 701 4.89 82.90 -21.14
C GLY A 701 3.41 83.17 -21.39
N LYS A 702 3.06 84.16 -22.22
CA LYS A 702 1.69 84.49 -22.60
C LYS A 702 1.57 84.77 -24.09
N VAL A 703 0.33 84.88 -24.56
CA VAL A 703 0.01 85.38 -25.90
C VAL A 703 -0.79 86.67 -25.71
N GLU A 704 -0.14 87.82 -25.82
CA GLU A 704 -0.73 89.14 -25.60
C GLU A 704 -0.73 89.98 -26.88
N LEU A 705 -1.35 91.17 -26.85
CA LEU A 705 -1.47 92.05 -28.03
C LEU A 705 -0.10 92.47 -28.58
N THR A 706 0.93 92.47 -27.74
CA THR A 706 2.34 92.67 -28.12
C THR A 706 2.82 91.65 -29.14
N ASP A 707 2.47 90.38 -28.97
CA ASP A 707 2.86 89.29 -29.85
C ASP A 707 2.09 89.34 -31.17
N ALA A 708 0.79 89.65 -31.10
CA ALA A 708 -0.04 89.86 -32.28
C ALA A 708 0.46 91.02 -33.15
N VAL A 709 0.82 92.15 -32.52
CA VAL A 709 1.42 93.31 -33.22
C VAL A 709 2.80 92.95 -33.78
N ARG A 710 3.63 92.21 -33.04
CA ARG A 710 4.95 91.76 -33.50
C ARG A 710 4.84 90.82 -34.70
N ALA A 711 3.93 89.84 -34.66
CA ALA A 711 3.63 88.94 -35.76
C ALA A 711 3.11 89.71 -36.98
N LEU A 712 2.23 90.69 -36.79
CA LEU A 712 1.75 91.56 -37.88
C LEU A 712 2.90 92.37 -38.52
N MET A 713 3.81 92.94 -37.73
CA MET A 713 4.99 93.63 -38.27
C MET A 713 5.86 92.71 -39.11
N ILE A 714 6.04 91.44 -38.71
CA ILE A 714 6.77 90.44 -39.48
C ILE A 714 6.02 90.10 -40.78
N ALA A 715 4.72 89.80 -40.69
CA ALA A 715 3.88 89.41 -41.81
C ALA A 715 3.78 90.46 -42.93
N VAL A 716 3.84 91.76 -42.59
CA VAL A 716 3.84 92.86 -43.57
C VAL A 716 5.24 93.30 -44.00
N GLY A 717 6.31 92.62 -43.55
CA GLY A 717 7.70 92.93 -43.88
C GLY A 717 8.28 94.17 -43.19
N ALA A 718 7.62 94.68 -42.15
CA ALA A 718 8.10 95.80 -41.34
C ALA A 718 9.12 95.39 -40.25
N ALA A 719 9.25 94.09 -39.98
CA ALA A 719 10.26 93.53 -39.08
C ALA A 719 10.81 92.20 -39.63
N ILE A 720 12.08 91.91 -39.32
CA ILE A 720 12.69 90.60 -39.59
C ILE A 720 12.58 89.77 -38.30
N PRO A 721 12.01 88.54 -38.34
CA PRO A 721 11.92 87.68 -37.17
C PRO A 721 13.28 87.06 -36.86
N SER A 722 13.56 86.86 -35.56
CA SER A 722 14.57 85.89 -35.14
C SER A 722 14.12 84.45 -35.47
N ALA A 723 15.06 83.50 -35.42
CA ALA A 723 14.73 82.08 -35.60
C ALA A 723 13.74 81.58 -34.54
N GLU A 724 13.86 82.06 -33.30
CA GLU A 724 12.92 81.70 -32.23
C GLU A 724 11.54 82.32 -32.46
N GLU A 725 11.45 83.60 -32.82
CA GLU A 725 10.17 84.24 -33.16
C GLU A 725 9.50 83.51 -34.32
N THR A 726 10.26 83.12 -35.36
CA THR A 726 9.73 82.34 -36.49
C THR A 726 9.07 81.04 -36.01
N VAL A 727 9.76 80.24 -35.18
CA VAL A 727 9.23 78.97 -34.65
C VAL A 727 8.06 79.16 -33.66
N ARG A 728 8.01 80.31 -32.97
CA ARG A 728 6.94 80.67 -32.03
C ARG A 728 5.68 81.16 -32.74
N GLY A 729 5.86 82.05 -33.71
CA GLY A 729 4.80 82.81 -34.37
C GLY A 729 4.15 82.10 -35.54
N ASP A 730 4.81 81.10 -36.13
CA ASP A 730 4.25 80.19 -37.12
C ASP A 730 3.19 79.30 -36.44
N VAL A 731 1.91 79.66 -36.61
CA VAL A 731 0.73 79.04 -35.99
C VAL A 731 -0.41 78.79 -36.99
N GLY A 732 -0.23 79.17 -38.25
CA GLY A 732 -1.16 79.04 -39.36
C GLY A 732 -0.51 78.37 -40.58
N PRO A 733 -1.33 77.89 -41.53
CA PRO A 733 -2.79 77.90 -41.52
C PRO A 733 -3.38 76.91 -40.51
N LEU A 734 -4.69 77.01 -40.25
CA LEU A 734 -5.39 76.00 -39.44
C LEU A 734 -5.68 74.76 -40.28
N VAL A 735 -5.22 73.59 -39.83
CA VAL A 735 -5.61 72.29 -40.38
C VAL A 735 -6.51 71.59 -39.37
N ASN A 736 -7.74 71.26 -39.77
CA ASN A 736 -8.76 70.67 -38.89
C ASN A 736 -9.03 71.46 -37.59
N GLY A 737 -8.88 72.79 -37.64
CA GLY A 737 -9.08 73.66 -36.47
C GLY A 737 -7.94 73.60 -35.44
N GLN A 738 -6.77 73.10 -35.82
CA GLN A 738 -5.53 73.20 -35.03
C GLN A 738 -4.47 74.00 -35.80
N PRO A 739 -3.61 74.76 -35.11
CA PRO A 739 -2.39 75.33 -35.68
C PRO A 739 -1.55 74.29 -36.42
N HIS A 740 -1.13 74.61 -37.65
CA HIS A 740 -0.25 73.78 -38.46
C HIS A 740 0.84 74.65 -39.08
N GLN A 741 2.08 74.46 -38.64
CA GLN A 741 3.22 75.28 -39.04
C GLN A 741 3.58 75.11 -40.53
N ASP A 742 3.80 76.21 -41.26
CA ASP A 742 4.15 76.20 -42.69
C ASP A 742 5.59 76.66 -42.99
N GLY A 743 6.30 77.12 -41.96
CA GLY A 743 7.68 77.61 -41.98
C GLY A 743 7.81 79.13 -42.01
N LYS A 744 6.72 79.90 -41.87
CA LYS A 744 6.70 81.37 -41.97
C LYS A 744 5.79 82.01 -40.93
N ILE A 745 5.86 83.34 -40.85
CA ILE A 745 4.87 84.17 -40.18
C ILE A 745 4.25 85.06 -41.27
N ASP A 746 3.02 84.77 -41.65
CA ASP A 746 2.22 85.55 -42.57
C ASP A 746 0.98 86.18 -41.90
N ILE A 747 0.08 86.77 -42.71
CA ILE A 747 -1.11 87.48 -42.22
C ILE A 747 -2.07 86.53 -41.49
N SER A 748 -2.08 85.24 -41.86
CA SER A 748 -2.82 84.17 -41.20
C SER A 748 -2.36 84.04 -39.75
N ASP A 749 -1.05 83.87 -39.53
CA ASP A 749 -0.44 83.76 -38.21
C ASP A 749 -0.75 84.96 -37.33
N ALA A 750 -0.48 86.17 -37.85
CA ALA A 750 -0.75 87.41 -37.14
C ALA A 750 -2.22 87.53 -36.72
N LEU A 751 -3.16 87.05 -37.55
CA LEU A 751 -4.59 87.06 -37.24
C LEU A 751 -4.98 85.98 -36.21
N LEU A 752 -4.38 84.79 -36.25
CA LEU A 752 -4.62 83.73 -35.25
C LEU A 752 -4.07 84.14 -33.87
N ILE A 753 -2.86 84.70 -33.84
CA ILE A 753 -2.26 85.26 -32.61
C ILE A 753 -3.10 86.43 -32.08
N LEU A 754 -3.58 87.32 -32.95
CA LEU A 754 -4.50 88.40 -32.54
C LEU A 754 -5.78 87.85 -31.90
N LYS A 755 -6.46 86.90 -32.53
CA LYS A 755 -7.64 86.22 -31.95
C LYS A 755 -7.34 85.62 -30.59
N LYS A 756 -6.20 84.93 -30.45
CA LYS A 756 -5.79 84.32 -29.19
C LYS A 756 -5.55 85.37 -28.11
N SER A 757 -4.84 86.45 -28.43
CA SER A 757 -4.50 87.52 -27.49
C SER A 757 -5.70 88.30 -26.96
N VAL A 758 -6.82 88.35 -27.71
CA VAL A 758 -8.09 88.93 -27.25
C VAL A 758 -9.03 87.90 -26.60
N GLY A 759 -8.53 86.69 -26.30
CA GLY A 759 -9.25 85.67 -25.55
C GLY A 759 -10.24 84.83 -26.37
N MET A 760 -10.12 84.78 -27.70
CA MET A 760 -10.99 83.92 -28.50
C MET A 760 -10.68 82.42 -28.24
N PRO A 761 -11.71 81.55 -28.19
CA PRO A 761 -11.53 80.13 -27.85
C PRO A 761 -10.93 79.31 -28.99
N ILE A 762 -11.01 79.80 -30.23
CA ILE A 762 -10.44 79.18 -31.42
C ILE A 762 -9.05 79.80 -31.65
N TRP A 763 -8.05 78.96 -31.90
CA TRP A 763 -6.76 79.40 -32.44
C TRP A 763 -6.98 80.05 -33.81
#